data_AF-A0A3C2CH81-F1
#
_entry.id   AF-A0A3C2CH81-F1
#
_cell.length_a   1.000
_cell.length_b   1.000
_cell.length_c   1.000
_cell.angle_alpha   90.00
_cell.angle_beta   90.00
_cell.angle_gamma   90.00
#
_symmetry.space_group_name_H-M   'P 1'
#
loop_
_entity.id
_entity.type
_entity.pdbx_description
1 polymer ?
#
loop_
_entity_poly.entity_id
_entity_poly.type
_entity_poly.pdbx_seq_one_letter_code
_entity_poly.pdbx_strand_id
1 'polypeptide(L)'
;MDFYQAKERSTKGGITEVYPDFRVCRSKDLMVRGKSFYAIWDDDKQLWSTDEYDVQRLVDAELIEYRDKLVSNSNDVVKVKLMSEFSTNSWSQYRNYLAHISDSSHQLDANLVFANTEVKKKDYVSKRLPYSLEEGKCDAYDEIISTLYDTEERAKLEWAIGAIVAGDGKDIQKFLVLYGKGGSGKSTMLNIIQKLFIGYYTTFDAKALTSSTSSFSTEVFKDNPLIAIQHDGDLSKIEDNTKLNSIVSHEEMTMNEKYKPSYTARANCFLFMATNKPVRITDAKSGIIRRLIDVRPSGRRLPTKKYDALMSRVEFELGAIAFKCLNVYRNMGKNYYSNYRPLDMILQTDVFYNFVESNYLVFADQTGVSLSQAYEMYKTYCDESELEFKLPRHKFRDEFKNYFENFSEMTRLDGKQVRSYYSGFITSKFTSGEKVEAVEEHSSWLVLDNTKSIFDELAESYPAQYATSKETPYKKWNDVTTKLSDIDTSKLHYVLLPINHIVIDFDIKDDKGEKSLELNIEAASKWPPTYAEYSKSKSGLHLHYFYGDDSDKLSSLYSEGIEVKVFRIGDVGPSSLRRKLSFCNNFPVSTISTGLPLKGEKVINFDAVKSEKALRELILRNLNKEIHSGTKPSIDFISKILHDAYDSGLAFDISDLRPKILAFANNSTHQSSYCVKLVSQMPFQSNESSKPPTEYKEDTLVFFDVEVFPNLFLVNWKYAGEKNKCVRMINPSATDIEELLKLKLVGFNCRRYDNHILYGRYIGYNNDQLYTLSQRIIGESKNALFGEAYNISYTDIYDFSSKKQSLKKFQIELGIHHQELGLPWDQPVPEEKWHLVAEYCDNDVTSTEAVFEDRKEDFIARQILAELSGLTVNDTTQMHTAKILFGNDPRPQEKFLYTDLSIMFPGYTYDGGKSSYRGEDPGEGGYVYAETGVYENVALLDVASMHPTSIEMLDLFGPYTKIYSEIKLARIAIKHKDYDSAKQMLGGILAKYLDSSEETESLAYALKIILNIVYGLTSAKFQNKFRDPRNVDNIVAKRGALFMIDLKHAVQDKGFRPIHIKTDSIKIPNATPDIIDFVMKFGKQYGYTFEHEATYDHFCLVNDAVYVARRKTFDHPEDEWTATGAQFAQPYIFKTLFSKEAIVFSDLCETRAVSTALYLDMNENLGPEEHDYHFIGKAGLFCPIKAGCGGGVLLREKEGKYNAASGSKGYRWLEAEVVKDLGKEKDIDINYYRELVDEAIKDISKFVDFEWFTSD
;
A
#
# COMPACT_ATOMS: atom_id res chain seq x y z
N MET A 1 -27.70 4.12 73.52
CA MET A 1 -27.57 4.66 72.14
C MET A 1 -28.68 5.68 71.82
N ASP A 2 -28.63 6.37 70.67
CA ASP A 2 -29.56 7.47 70.31
C ASP A 2 -30.74 7.11 69.39
N PHE A 3 -30.67 5.98 68.66
CA PHE A 3 -31.71 5.53 67.71
C PHE A 3 -32.89 4.79 68.36
N TYR A 4 -32.84 4.53 69.66
CA TYR A 4 -33.93 3.88 70.38
C TYR A 4 -33.96 4.36 71.84
N GLN A 5 -34.96 3.89 72.59
CA GLN A 5 -35.04 4.05 74.04
C GLN A 5 -35.63 2.80 74.68
N ALA A 6 -35.20 2.45 75.88
CA ALA A 6 -35.93 1.50 76.71
C ALA A 6 -37.27 2.14 77.14
N LYS A 7 -38.38 1.40 76.98
CA LYS A 7 -39.70 1.78 77.49
C LYS A 7 -40.28 0.69 78.36
N GLU A 8 -41.07 1.13 79.34
CA GLU A 8 -41.81 0.29 80.26
C GLU A 8 -43.30 0.28 79.90
N ARG A 9 -43.96 -0.87 80.12
CA ARG A 9 -45.42 -0.95 80.15
C ARG A 9 -45.88 -1.93 81.22
N SER A 10 -46.72 -1.46 82.14
CA SER A 10 -47.34 -2.32 83.16
C SER A 10 -48.46 -3.15 82.53
N THR A 11 -48.45 -4.45 82.78
CA THR A 11 -49.51 -5.38 82.34
C THR A 11 -50.48 -5.66 83.49
N LYS A 12 -51.70 -6.14 83.17
CA LYS A 12 -52.71 -6.49 84.18
C LYS A 12 -52.30 -7.76 84.94
N GLY A 13 -51.45 -7.58 85.95
CA GLY A 13 -50.91 -8.66 86.79
C GLY A 13 -49.70 -8.31 87.67
N GLY A 14 -49.29 -7.04 87.77
CA GLY A 14 -48.09 -6.66 88.55
C GLY A 14 -46.76 -6.99 87.86
N ILE A 15 -46.79 -7.16 86.53
CA ILE A 15 -45.61 -7.41 85.69
C ILE A 15 -45.36 -6.19 84.81
N THR A 16 -44.16 -5.63 84.91
CA THR A 16 -43.70 -4.51 84.06
C THR A 16 -42.85 -5.06 82.93
N GLU A 17 -43.26 -4.83 81.68
CA GLU A 17 -42.49 -5.23 80.50
C GLU A 17 -41.57 -4.09 80.04
N VAL A 18 -40.26 -4.36 79.95
CA VAL A 18 -39.24 -3.48 79.37
C VAL A 18 -38.98 -3.90 77.92
N TYR A 19 -39.00 -2.96 76.98
CA TYR A 19 -38.81 -3.24 75.54
C TYR A 19 -38.11 -2.07 74.81
N PRO A 20 -37.43 -2.33 73.68
CA PRO A 20 -36.83 -1.26 72.87
C PRO A 20 -37.88 -0.56 72.01
N ASP A 21 -37.86 0.77 72.02
CA ASP A 21 -38.73 1.64 71.23
C ASP A 21 -37.86 2.47 70.27
N PHE A 22 -37.85 2.10 68.99
CA PHE A 22 -37.01 2.72 67.96
C PHE A 22 -37.50 4.14 67.61
N ARG A 23 -36.60 5.11 67.66
CA ARG A 23 -36.88 6.53 67.45
C ARG A 23 -36.61 6.92 66.00
N VAL A 24 -37.57 7.57 65.35
CA VAL A 24 -37.36 8.14 64.00
C VAL A 24 -36.44 9.37 64.11
N CYS A 25 -35.14 9.16 63.96
CA CYS A 25 -34.11 10.19 64.02
C CYS A 25 -32.96 9.92 63.03
N ARG A 26 -32.12 10.92 62.78
CA ARG A 26 -30.80 10.72 62.15
C ARG A 26 -29.80 10.37 63.26
N SER A 27 -29.63 9.07 63.47
CA SER A 27 -28.74 8.52 64.49
C SER A 27 -27.27 8.87 64.25
N LYS A 28 -26.52 9.06 65.33
CA LYS A 28 -25.05 9.13 65.35
C LYS A 28 -24.41 7.81 65.75
N ASP A 29 -25.21 6.83 66.15
CA ASP A 29 -24.77 5.51 66.59
C ASP A 29 -25.06 4.43 65.53
N LEU A 30 -26.03 4.65 64.64
CA LEU A 30 -26.49 3.72 63.61
C LEU A 30 -26.50 4.40 62.23
N MET A 31 -25.89 3.75 61.24
CA MET A 31 -25.90 4.17 59.84
C MET A 31 -26.84 3.32 58.99
N VAL A 32 -27.49 3.96 58.01
CA VAL A 32 -28.43 3.35 57.06
C VAL A 32 -28.07 3.77 55.64
N ARG A 33 -28.04 2.79 54.72
CA ARG A 33 -27.73 2.97 53.30
C ARG A 33 -28.61 2.05 52.47
N GLY A 34 -29.26 2.55 51.42
CA GLY A 34 -30.21 1.79 50.61
C GLY A 34 -31.41 1.26 51.41
N LYS A 35 -31.93 2.04 52.37
CA LYS A 35 -32.99 1.63 53.33
C LYS A 35 -32.69 0.33 54.09
N SER A 36 -31.40 0.04 54.27
CA SER A 36 -30.88 -1.17 54.91
C SER A 36 -29.81 -0.79 55.93
N PHE A 37 -29.53 -1.70 56.87
CA PHE A 37 -28.42 -1.56 57.81
C PHE A 37 -27.09 -1.35 57.06
N TYR A 38 -26.27 -0.42 57.55
CA TYR A 38 -24.92 -0.19 57.02
C TYR A 38 -23.83 -0.38 58.09
N ALA A 39 -23.96 0.25 59.26
CA ALA A 39 -23.06 0.03 60.41
C ALA A 39 -23.66 0.52 61.73
N ILE A 40 -23.13 0.03 62.86
CA ILE A 40 -23.41 0.52 64.22
C ILE A 40 -22.10 0.81 64.96
N TRP A 41 -22.06 1.85 65.79
CA TRP A 41 -20.92 2.16 66.65
C TRP A 41 -20.88 1.24 67.87
N ASP A 42 -19.74 0.60 68.07
CA ASP A 42 -19.45 -0.26 69.22
C ASP A 42 -18.44 0.46 70.15
N ASP A 43 -18.92 0.94 71.30
CA ASP A 43 -18.09 1.64 72.28
C ASP A 43 -17.07 0.73 72.99
N ASP A 44 -17.32 -0.59 73.09
CA ASP A 44 -16.35 -1.52 73.67
C ASP A 44 -15.18 -1.76 72.71
N LYS A 45 -15.46 -1.87 71.41
CA LYS A 45 -14.45 -2.07 70.35
C LYS A 45 -13.81 -0.77 69.85
N GLN A 46 -14.40 0.39 70.14
CA GLN A 46 -14.04 1.70 69.55
C GLN A 46 -13.97 1.65 68.01
N LEU A 47 -14.94 0.97 67.39
CA LEU A 47 -15.05 0.73 65.96
C LEU A 47 -16.52 0.73 65.49
N TRP A 48 -16.72 1.00 64.20
CA TRP A 48 -18.01 0.79 63.54
C TRP A 48 -18.16 -0.67 63.11
N SER A 49 -19.09 -1.41 63.70
CA SER A 49 -19.42 -2.77 63.26
C SER A 49 -20.33 -2.75 62.03
N THR A 50 -19.99 -3.55 61.02
CA THR A 50 -20.82 -3.83 59.85
C THR A 50 -21.61 -5.13 59.98
N ASP A 51 -21.66 -5.73 61.18
CA ASP A 51 -22.53 -6.87 61.50
C ASP A 51 -23.88 -6.38 62.06
N GLU A 52 -24.99 -6.77 61.41
CA GLU A 52 -26.35 -6.43 61.87
C GLU A 52 -26.65 -7.02 63.26
N TYR A 53 -26.04 -8.16 63.62
CA TYR A 53 -26.26 -8.82 64.92
C TYR A 53 -25.63 -8.06 66.10
N ASP A 54 -24.61 -7.22 65.87
CA ASP A 54 -24.07 -6.35 66.93
C ASP A 54 -25.12 -5.35 67.43
N VAL A 55 -26.11 -4.98 66.61
CA VAL A 55 -27.27 -4.17 67.03
C VAL A 55 -28.09 -4.89 68.10
N GLN A 56 -28.38 -6.18 67.89
CA GLN A 56 -29.11 -6.99 68.87
C GLN A 56 -28.31 -7.15 70.16
N ARG A 57 -27.00 -7.42 70.07
CA ARG A 57 -26.13 -7.55 71.25
C ARG A 57 -26.11 -6.27 72.11
N LEU A 58 -25.92 -5.12 71.48
CA LEU A 58 -25.75 -3.85 72.18
C LEU A 58 -27.08 -3.33 72.77
N VAL A 59 -28.20 -3.48 72.04
CA VAL A 59 -29.53 -3.15 72.56
C VAL A 59 -29.95 -4.07 73.71
N ASP A 60 -29.70 -5.38 73.60
CA ASP A 60 -30.04 -6.33 74.67
C ASP A 60 -29.26 -6.05 75.95
N ALA A 61 -27.98 -5.66 75.85
CA ALA A 61 -27.16 -5.29 77.00
C ALA A 61 -27.71 -4.04 77.73
N GLU A 62 -28.01 -2.95 77.00
CA GLU A 62 -28.60 -1.73 77.57
C GLU A 62 -30.00 -2.00 78.19
N LEU A 63 -30.82 -2.87 77.59
CA LEU A 63 -32.14 -3.27 78.14
C LEU A 63 -32.02 -4.10 79.43
N ILE A 64 -31.02 -4.97 79.54
CA ILE A 64 -30.73 -5.77 80.73
C ILE A 64 -30.24 -4.86 81.87
N GLU A 65 -29.34 -3.92 81.59
CA GLU A 65 -28.87 -2.96 82.59
C GLU A 65 -30.02 -2.06 83.09
N TYR A 66 -30.94 -1.67 82.19
CA TYR A 66 -32.14 -0.90 82.54
C TYR A 66 -33.09 -1.68 83.45
N ARG A 67 -33.31 -2.98 83.19
CA ARG A 67 -34.06 -3.88 84.09
C ARG A 67 -33.45 -3.88 85.50
N ASP A 68 -32.14 -4.03 85.63
CA ASP A 68 -31.48 -4.16 86.93
C ASP A 68 -31.57 -2.86 87.75
N LYS A 69 -31.59 -1.71 87.08
CA LYS A 69 -31.89 -0.39 87.69
C LYS A 69 -33.36 -0.22 88.09
N LEU A 70 -34.30 -0.91 87.45
CA LEU A 70 -35.73 -0.87 87.83
C LEU A 70 -36.05 -1.82 89.00
N VAL A 71 -35.52 -3.05 88.96
CA VAL A 71 -35.71 -4.07 90.01
C VAL A 71 -35.09 -3.63 91.36
N SER A 72 -34.09 -2.75 91.33
CA SER A 72 -33.54 -2.13 92.56
C SER A 72 -34.38 -0.99 93.12
N ASN A 73 -35.41 -0.50 92.39
CA ASN A 73 -36.26 0.62 92.78
C ASN A 73 -37.77 0.28 92.88
N SER A 74 -38.19 -0.94 92.52
CA SER A 74 -39.57 -1.44 92.68
C SER A 74 -39.61 -2.91 93.08
N ASN A 75 -40.69 -3.33 93.73
CA ASN A 75 -40.99 -4.75 94.03
C ASN A 75 -41.73 -5.47 92.88
N ASP A 76 -41.93 -4.82 91.73
CA ASP A 76 -42.62 -5.41 90.57
C ASP A 76 -41.77 -6.50 89.88
N VAL A 77 -42.45 -7.49 89.28
CA VAL A 77 -41.77 -8.50 88.45
C VAL A 77 -41.48 -7.89 87.07
N VAL A 78 -40.22 -7.58 86.80
CA VAL A 78 -39.81 -6.96 85.52
C VAL A 78 -39.45 -8.04 84.49
N LYS A 79 -40.06 -7.98 83.30
CA LYS A 79 -39.78 -8.87 82.16
C LYS A 79 -39.21 -8.08 80.99
N VAL A 80 -38.07 -8.50 80.44
CA VAL A 80 -37.42 -7.82 79.30
C VAL A 80 -37.80 -8.48 77.97
N LYS A 81 -37.98 -7.68 76.92
CA LYS A 81 -38.22 -8.12 75.54
C LYS A 81 -36.96 -7.96 74.69
N LEU A 82 -36.05 -8.91 74.85
CA LEU A 82 -34.78 -8.99 74.13
C LEU A 82 -35.00 -9.15 72.62
N MET A 83 -34.13 -8.53 71.82
CA MET A 83 -34.05 -8.67 70.37
C MET A 83 -33.53 -10.05 69.95
N SER A 84 -32.73 -10.72 70.78
CA SER A 84 -32.31 -12.13 70.59
C SER A 84 -33.48 -13.12 70.66
N GLU A 85 -34.53 -12.82 71.42
CA GLU A 85 -35.70 -13.69 71.55
C GLU A 85 -36.71 -13.43 70.42
N PHE A 86 -36.75 -14.31 69.40
CA PHE A 86 -37.70 -14.17 68.28
C PHE A 86 -39.17 -13.99 68.72
N SER A 87 -39.57 -14.59 69.85
CA SER A 87 -40.89 -14.46 70.46
C SER A 87 -41.28 -13.05 70.92
N THR A 88 -40.34 -12.11 71.02
CA THR A 88 -40.62 -10.72 71.41
C THR A 88 -41.09 -9.85 70.25
N ASN A 89 -40.80 -10.27 69.01
CA ASN A 89 -40.99 -9.54 67.76
C ASN A 89 -40.13 -8.25 67.61
N SER A 90 -39.19 -7.98 68.53
CA SER A 90 -38.36 -6.76 68.51
C SER A 90 -37.46 -6.67 67.28
N TRP A 91 -36.89 -7.79 66.81
CA TRP A 91 -36.04 -7.84 65.61
C TRP A 91 -36.81 -7.50 64.31
N SER A 92 -38.04 -7.99 64.17
CA SER A 92 -38.91 -7.67 63.03
C SER A 92 -39.30 -6.19 63.01
N GLN A 93 -39.51 -5.58 64.19
CA GLN A 93 -39.77 -4.16 64.32
C GLN A 93 -38.55 -3.32 63.92
N TYR A 94 -37.34 -3.74 64.30
CA TYR A 94 -36.09 -3.09 63.90
C TYR A 94 -35.90 -3.09 62.37
N ARG A 95 -36.08 -4.24 61.70
CA ARG A 95 -35.97 -4.30 60.23
C ARG A 95 -37.05 -3.50 59.51
N ASN A 96 -38.26 -3.44 60.06
CA ASN A 96 -39.32 -2.59 59.53
C ASN A 96 -39.00 -1.09 59.72
N TYR A 97 -38.39 -0.71 60.84
CA TYR A 97 -37.88 0.64 61.09
C TYR A 97 -36.83 1.06 60.06
N LEU A 98 -35.81 0.21 59.79
CA LEU A 98 -34.78 0.48 58.76
C LEU A 98 -35.38 0.78 57.38
N ALA A 99 -36.41 0.03 56.97
CA ALA A 99 -37.05 0.19 55.66
C ALA A 99 -37.83 1.52 55.49
N HIS A 100 -38.16 2.20 56.59
CA HIS A 100 -38.99 3.41 56.60
C HIS A 100 -38.23 4.71 56.92
N ILE A 101 -36.99 4.63 57.41
CA ILE A 101 -36.14 5.81 57.66
C ILE A 101 -35.32 6.21 56.42
N SER A 102 -34.90 7.48 56.39
CA SER A 102 -34.04 8.01 55.31
C SER A 102 -32.60 7.55 55.50
N ASP A 103 -31.92 7.25 54.38
CA ASP A 103 -30.48 6.97 54.36
C ASP A 103 -29.67 8.07 55.08
N SER A 104 -28.70 7.61 55.87
CA SER A 104 -27.79 8.42 56.68
C SER A 104 -26.55 7.57 56.94
N SER A 105 -25.53 7.70 56.10
CA SER A 105 -24.25 7.00 56.25
C SER A 105 -23.08 7.89 55.84
N HIS A 106 -21.93 7.67 56.47
CA HIS A 106 -20.63 8.14 56.00
C HIS A 106 -19.92 6.99 55.27
N GLN A 107 -18.88 7.28 54.49
CA GLN A 107 -18.09 6.21 53.89
C GLN A 107 -17.10 5.66 54.92
N LEU A 108 -17.20 4.35 55.20
CA LEU A 108 -16.26 3.68 56.10
C LEU A 108 -14.89 3.49 55.44
N ASP A 109 -13.87 3.38 56.29
CA ASP A 109 -12.51 2.92 55.94
C ASP A 109 -11.79 3.72 54.84
N ALA A 110 -12.07 5.01 54.73
CA ALA A 110 -11.49 5.90 53.71
C ALA A 110 -9.97 6.13 53.83
N ASN A 111 -9.37 5.76 54.96
CA ASN A 111 -7.92 5.76 55.21
C ASN A 111 -7.53 4.45 55.92
N LEU A 112 -6.26 4.07 55.83
CA LEU A 112 -5.72 2.91 56.55
C LEU A 112 -5.53 3.20 58.04
N VAL A 113 -5.78 2.19 58.87
CA VAL A 113 -5.63 2.27 60.33
C VAL A 113 -4.79 1.09 60.80
N PHE A 114 -3.63 1.40 61.38
CA PHE A 114 -2.69 0.41 61.91
C PHE A 114 -3.02 0.06 63.36
N ALA A 115 -2.44 -1.02 63.88
CA ALA A 115 -2.70 -1.48 65.25
C ALA A 115 -2.39 -0.39 66.31
N ASN A 116 -1.33 0.40 66.08
CA ASN A 116 -0.89 1.52 66.92
C ASN A 116 -1.62 2.86 66.64
N THR A 117 -2.63 2.90 65.77
CA THR A 117 -3.37 4.12 65.45
C THR A 117 -4.55 4.32 66.42
N GLU A 118 -4.63 5.48 67.08
CA GLU A 118 -5.81 5.87 67.86
C GLU A 118 -7.00 6.16 66.93
N VAL A 119 -8.18 5.62 67.28
CA VAL A 119 -9.42 5.79 66.49
C VAL A 119 -10.45 6.54 67.33
N LYS A 120 -11.11 7.51 66.71
CA LYS A 120 -12.28 8.23 67.23
C LYS A 120 -13.49 7.89 66.38
N LYS A 121 -14.69 7.99 66.97
CA LYS A 121 -15.97 7.73 66.30
C LYS A 121 -16.17 8.47 64.97
N LYS A 122 -15.61 9.68 64.84
CA LYS A 122 -15.66 10.52 63.63
C LYS A 122 -14.72 10.09 62.50
N ASP A 123 -13.84 9.12 62.75
CA ASP A 123 -12.89 8.64 61.75
C ASP A 123 -13.49 7.54 60.85
N TYR A 124 -14.71 7.08 61.19
CA TYR A 124 -15.52 6.13 60.41
C TYR A 124 -14.79 4.83 60.05
N VAL A 125 -14.05 4.30 61.02
CA VAL A 125 -13.23 3.08 60.91
C VAL A 125 -14.04 1.85 61.33
N SER A 126 -14.09 0.83 60.48
CA SER A 126 -14.71 -0.47 60.78
C SER A 126 -13.69 -1.57 61.11
N LYS A 127 -12.46 -1.44 60.58
CA LYS A 127 -11.39 -2.44 60.68
C LYS A 127 -10.03 -1.79 60.97
N ARG A 128 -9.09 -2.59 61.48
CA ARG A 128 -7.68 -2.20 61.65
C ARG A 128 -6.77 -3.29 61.09
N LEU A 129 -5.59 -2.90 60.63
CA LEU A 129 -4.54 -3.84 60.26
C LEU A 129 -3.95 -4.50 61.52
N PRO A 130 -3.55 -5.78 61.46
CA PRO A 130 -3.06 -6.54 62.62
C PRO A 130 -1.62 -6.17 63.05
N TYR A 131 -1.02 -5.14 62.44
CA TYR A 131 0.36 -4.72 62.67
C TYR A 131 0.47 -3.20 62.80
N SER A 132 1.52 -2.74 63.47
CA SER A 132 1.87 -1.32 63.63
C SER A 132 2.65 -0.78 62.43
N LEU A 133 2.48 0.51 62.10
CA LEU A 133 3.37 1.20 61.17
C LEU A 133 4.62 1.68 61.92
N GLU A 134 5.71 0.93 61.83
CA GLU A 134 6.95 1.13 62.59
C GLU A 134 8.19 0.82 61.72
N GLU A 135 9.32 1.44 62.04
CA GLU A 135 10.60 1.16 61.38
C GLU A 135 11.17 -0.19 61.82
N GLY A 136 11.67 -0.99 60.87
CA GLY A 136 12.21 -2.31 61.17
C GLY A 136 12.94 -2.97 59.99
N LYS A 137 13.42 -4.19 60.21
CA LYS A 137 14.07 -5.00 59.17
C LYS A 137 13.03 -5.70 58.29
N CYS A 138 13.34 -5.79 57.00
CA CYS A 138 12.51 -6.42 55.98
C CYS A 138 13.36 -7.37 55.09
N ASP A 139 14.31 -8.08 55.71
CA ASP A 139 15.32 -8.88 55.01
C ASP A 139 14.69 -9.97 54.11
N ALA A 140 13.56 -10.58 54.53
CA ALA A 140 12.91 -11.62 53.74
C ALA A 140 12.13 -11.03 52.56
N TYR A 141 11.46 -9.89 52.76
CA TYR A 141 10.87 -9.12 51.66
C TYR A 141 11.93 -8.66 50.65
N ASP A 142 13.04 -8.11 51.13
CA ASP A 142 14.14 -7.61 50.29
C ASP A 142 14.76 -8.71 49.43
N GLU A 143 14.94 -9.92 49.98
CA GLU A 143 15.41 -11.07 49.24
C GLU A 143 14.39 -11.56 48.19
N ILE A 144 13.10 -11.59 48.52
CA ILE A 144 12.03 -11.96 47.57
C ILE A 144 11.96 -10.94 46.42
N ILE A 145 11.82 -9.65 46.74
CA ILE A 145 11.53 -8.62 45.75
C ILE A 145 12.72 -8.38 44.82
N SER A 146 13.95 -8.36 45.33
CA SER A 146 15.17 -8.16 44.52
C SER A 146 15.53 -9.40 43.67
N THR A 147 15.06 -10.59 44.09
CA THR A 147 15.12 -11.76 43.21
C THR A 147 14.13 -11.59 42.06
N LEU A 148 12.85 -11.36 42.36
CA LEU A 148 11.75 -11.41 41.38
C LEU A 148 11.67 -10.19 40.45
N TYR A 149 12.20 -9.03 40.85
CA TYR A 149 12.16 -7.77 40.10
C TYR A 149 13.54 -7.10 40.14
N ASP A 150 13.88 -6.38 39.07
CA ASP A 150 15.06 -5.52 39.03
C ASP A 150 14.80 -4.18 39.75
N THR A 151 15.84 -3.42 40.08
CA THR A 151 15.76 -2.26 40.98
C THR A 151 14.72 -1.22 40.55
N GLU A 152 14.61 -0.93 39.26
CA GLU A 152 13.64 0.03 38.70
C GLU A 152 12.20 -0.50 38.75
N GLU A 153 12.02 -1.80 38.46
CA GLU A 153 10.74 -2.49 38.49
C GLU A 153 10.20 -2.65 39.92
N ARG A 154 11.11 -2.90 40.87
CA ARG A 154 10.87 -2.84 42.31
C ARG A 154 10.43 -1.44 42.76
N ALA A 155 11.10 -0.38 42.31
CA ALA A 155 10.78 0.99 42.71
C ALA A 155 9.33 1.39 42.32
N LYS A 156 8.87 0.99 41.12
CA LYS A 156 7.46 1.17 40.68
C LYS A 156 6.47 0.55 41.67
N LEU A 157 6.75 -0.66 42.18
CA LEU A 157 5.91 -1.38 43.14
C LEU A 157 5.94 -0.73 44.53
N GLU A 158 7.13 -0.41 45.05
CA GLU A 158 7.30 0.20 46.38
C GLU A 158 6.68 1.61 46.43
N TRP A 159 6.81 2.39 45.34
CA TRP A 159 6.13 3.69 45.18
C TRP A 159 4.61 3.56 45.24
N ALA A 160 4.03 2.59 44.52
CA ALA A 160 2.58 2.37 44.50
C ALA A 160 2.04 1.94 45.89
N ILE A 161 2.74 1.04 46.58
CA ILE A 161 2.40 0.64 47.95
C ILE A 161 2.53 1.83 48.91
N GLY A 162 3.60 2.61 48.79
CA GLY A 162 3.84 3.79 49.62
C GLY A 162 2.78 4.89 49.44
N ALA A 163 2.30 5.11 48.21
CA ALA A 163 1.21 6.04 47.92
C ALA A 163 -0.11 5.65 48.59
N ILE A 164 -0.38 4.34 48.71
CA ILE A 164 -1.58 3.82 49.39
C ILE A 164 -1.43 3.94 50.91
N VAL A 165 -0.24 3.62 51.46
CA VAL A 165 0.09 3.83 52.88
C VAL A 165 0.01 5.31 53.27
N ALA A 166 0.40 6.24 52.38
CA ALA A 166 0.28 7.68 52.58
C ALA A 166 -1.17 8.21 52.48
N GLY A 167 -2.10 7.44 51.92
CA GLY A 167 -3.48 7.86 51.67
C GLY A 167 -3.69 8.69 50.40
N ASP A 168 -2.64 8.89 49.59
CA ASP A 168 -2.63 9.66 48.34
C ASP A 168 -3.17 8.87 47.13
N GLY A 169 -3.26 7.53 47.22
CA GLY A 169 -3.67 6.67 46.11
C GLY A 169 -5.04 7.02 45.48
N LYS A 170 -5.93 7.66 46.24
CA LYS A 170 -7.25 8.16 45.80
C LYS A 170 -7.22 9.43 44.94
N ASP A 171 -6.04 10.04 44.80
CA ASP A 171 -5.79 11.26 44.01
C ASP A 171 -4.78 11.02 42.87
N ILE A 172 -4.25 9.79 42.74
CA ILE A 172 -3.28 9.42 41.71
C ILE A 172 -4.01 8.72 40.57
N GLN A 173 -3.93 9.31 39.36
CA GLN A 173 -4.52 8.75 38.15
C GLN A 173 -3.59 7.74 37.45
N LYS A 174 -3.14 6.73 38.19
CA LYS A 174 -2.26 5.66 37.67
C LYS A 174 -2.77 4.29 38.11
N PHE A 175 -2.48 3.27 37.31
CA PHE A 175 -2.66 1.87 37.68
C PHE A 175 -1.47 1.02 37.23
N LEU A 176 -1.26 -0.10 37.90
CA LEU A 176 -0.05 -0.91 37.76
C LEU A 176 -0.36 -2.28 37.15
N VAL A 177 0.31 -2.59 36.04
CA VAL A 177 0.14 -3.84 35.28
C VAL A 177 1.41 -4.68 35.36
N LEU A 178 1.37 -5.77 36.12
CA LEU A 178 2.44 -6.77 36.16
C LEU A 178 2.36 -7.63 34.89
N TYR A 179 3.31 -7.46 33.97
CA TYR A 179 3.36 -8.14 32.67
C TYR A 179 4.56 -9.10 32.60
N GLY A 180 4.32 -10.31 32.09
CA GLY A 180 5.37 -11.30 31.85
C GLY A 180 4.83 -12.72 31.74
N LYS A 181 5.71 -13.71 31.58
CA LYS A 181 5.32 -15.13 31.44
C LYS A 181 4.62 -15.70 32.70
N GLY A 182 3.93 -16.83 32.56
CA GLY A 182 3.35 -17.57 33.68
C GLY A 182 4.41 -18.05 34.67
N GLY A 183 4.10 -18.02 35.97
CA GLY A 183 5.03 -18.47 37.02
C GLY A 183 6.29 -17.59 37.18
N SER A 184 6.21 -16.29 36.88
CA SER A 184 7.32 -15.35 37.01
C SER A 184 7.37 -14.57 38.33
N GLY A 185 6.47 -14.86 39.29
CA GLY A 185 6.40 -14.16 40.59
C GLY A 185 5.34 -13.06 40.70
N LYS A 186 4.54 -12.81 39.65
CA LYS A 186 3.43 -11.84 39.68
C LYS A 186 2.46 -12.07 40.84
N SER A 187 1.92 -13.29 40.96
CA SER A 187 0.98 -13.66 42.02
C SER A 187 1.62 -13.63 43.41
N THR A 188 2.92 -13.87 43.55
CA THR A 188 3.64 -13.67 44.83
C THR A 188 3.55 -12.23 45.28
N MET A 189 3.80 -11.27 44.38
CA MET A 189 3.74 -9.86 44.72
C MET A 189 2.32 -9.43 45.10
N LEU A 190 1.31 -9.87 44.33
CA LEU A 190 -0.09 -9.63 44.66
C LEU A 190 -0.50 -10.24 46.00
N ASN A 191 0.01 -11.43 46.35
CA ASN A 191 -0.23 -12.05 47.66
C ASN A 191 0.40 -11.25 48.82
N ILE A 192 1.58 -10.64 48.62
CA ILE A 192 2.21 -9.75 49.62
C ILE A 192 1.36 -8.49 49.82
N ILE A 193 0.87 -7.88 48.73
CA ILE A 193 -0.05 -6.74 48.79
C ILE A 193 -1.35 -7.12 49.53
N GLN A 194 -1.92 -8.30 49.28
CA GLN A 194 -3.10 -8.79 50.00
C GLN A 194 -2.85 -8.97 51.52
N LYS A 195 -1.64 -9.38 51.93
CA LYS A 195 -1.26 -9.48 53.36
C LYS A 195 -1.07 -8.10 54.01
N LEU A 196 -0.44 -7.14 53.31
CA LEU A 196 -0.26 -5.77 53.80
C LEU A 196 -1.60 -5.07 54.02
N PHE A 197 -2.56 -5.24 53.11
CA PHE A 197 -3.81 -4.49 53.11
C PHE A 197 -5.04 -5.37 53.41
N ILE A 198 -4.87 -6.33 54.31
CA ILE A 198 -5.92 -7.28 54.69
C ILE A 198 -7.20 -6.54 55.14
N GLY A 199 -8.35 -6.91 54.56
CA GLY A 199 -9.64 -6.24 54.77
C GLY A 199 -9.87 -4.93 54.00
N TYR A 200 -8.84 -4.36 53.35
CA TYR A 200 -8.94 -3.13 52.54
C TYR A 200 -8.85 -3.37 51.02
N TYR A 201 -8.56 -4.60 50.57
CA TYR A 201 -8.53 -4.97 49.16
C TYR A 201 -9.81 -5.68 48.70
N THR A 202 -10.13 -5.57 47.41
CA THR A 202 -11.13 -6.40 46.70
C THR A 202 -10.48 -7.14 45.53
N THR A 203 -11.18 -8.12 44.97
CA THR A 203 -10.83 -8.75 43.68
C THR A 203 -11.86 -8.40 42.62
N PHE A 204 -11.40 -8.07 41.41
CA PHE A 204 -12.27 -7.65 40.30
C PHE A 204 -11.92 -8.39 38.99
N ASP A 205 -12.84 -8.32 38.02
CA ASP A 205 -12.59 -8.76 36.64
C ASP A 205 -12.64 -7.57 35.68
N ALA A 206 -11.48 -7.18 35.15
CA ALA A 206 -11.36 -6.12 34.17
C ALA A 206 -12.12 -6.40 32.87
N LYS A 207 -12.28 -7.66 32.47
CA LYS A 207 -13.04 -8.02 31.26
C LYS A 207 -14.53 -7.74 31.44
N ALA A 208 -15.07 -7.98 32.64
CA ALA A 208 -16.43 -7.57 32.97
C ALA A 208 -16.59 -6.04 32.93
N LEU A 209 -15.59 -5.28 33.41
CA LEU A 209 -15.60 -3.81 33.39
C LEU A 209 -15.49 -3.21 31.98
N THR A 210 -14.70 -3.80 31.08
CA THR A 210 -14.56 -3.34 29.68
C THR A 210 -15.65 -3.84 28.74
N SER A 211 -16.59 -4.65 29.25
CA SER A 211 -17.75 -5.13 28.50
C SER A 211 -18.99 -4.23 28.67
N SER A 212 -19.73 -4.07 27.57
CA SER A 212 -21.01 -3.34 27.55
C SER A 212 -22.17 -4.12 28.20
N THR A 213 -22.05 -5.45 28.33
CA THR A 213 -23.12 -6.36 28.75
C THR A 213 -23.18 -6.66 30.25
N SER A 214 -22.10 -6.42 31.01
CA SER A 214 -22.05 -6.71 32.45
C SER A 214 -22.51 -5.52 33.30
N SER A 215 -23.81 -5.43 33.56
CA SER A 215 -24.42 -4.35 34.37
C SER A 215 -23.98 -4.35 35.83
N PHE A 216 -23.73 -5.53 36.43
CA PHE A 216 -23.36 -5.70 37.85
C PHE A 216 -21.84 -5.73 38.11
N SER A 217 -21.01 -5.42 37.09
CA SER A 217 -19.53 -5.44 37.20
C SER A 217 -18.96 -4.49 38.25
N THR A 218 -19.73 -3.48 38.66
CA THR A 218 -19.33 -2.47 39.66
C THR A 218 -19.62 -2.89 41.12
N GLU A 219 -20.34 -4.00 41.36
CA GLU A 219 -20.71 -4.45 42.71
C GLU A 219 -19.50 -4.63 43.64
N VAL A 220 -18.35 -5.10 43.13
CA VAL A 220 -17.13 -5.37 43.92
C VAL A 220 -16.49 -4.12 44.54
N PHE A 221 -16.93 -2.92 44.15
CA PHE A 221 -16.44 -1.64 44.65
C PHE A 221 -17.39 -0.97 45.67
N LYS A 222 -18.53 -1.60 46.00
CA LYS A 222 -19.58 -1.01 46.85
C LYS A 222 -19.12 -0.57 48.25
N ASP A 223 -18.13 -1.29 48.80
CA ASP A 223 -17.55 -1.03 50.12
C ASP A 223 -16.37 -0.04 50.08
N ASN A 224 -16.12 0.59 48.91
CA ASN A 224 -14.98 1.47 48.63
C ASN A 224 -13.63 0.87 49.07
N PRO A 225 -13.21 -0.26 48.47
CA PRO A 225 -11.90 -0.84 48.74
C PRO A 225 -10.80 0.15 48.34
N LEU A 226 -9.72 0.23 49.11
CA LEU A 226 -8.57 1.08 48.79
C LEU A 226 -7.69 0.46 47.70
N ILE A 227 -7.81 -0.86 47.49
CA ILE A 227 -7.05 -1.61 46.49
C ILE A 227 -7.96 -2.57 45.74
N ALA A 228 -7.83 -2.63 44.42
CA ALA A 228 -8.49 -3.64 43.59
C ALA A 228 -7.44 -4.48 42.87
N ILE A 229 -7.53 -5.81 43.01
CA ILE A 229 -6.51 -6.76 42.54
C ILE A 229 -7.12 -7.75 41.54
N GLN A 230 -6.45 -7.97 40.41
CA GLN A 230 -6.72 -9.08 39.50
C GLN A 230 -5.46 -9.92 39.25
N HIS A 231 -5.52 -11.22 39.57
CA HIS A 231 -4.38 -12.14 39.44
C HIS A 231 -4.12 -12.63 38.01
N ASP A 232 -5.14 -12.63 37.15
CA ASP A 232 -5.02 -12.92 35.72
C ASP A 232 -6.07 -12.10 34.95
N GLY A 233 -5.62 -11.06 34.25
CA GLY A 233 -6.44 -10.15 33.45
C GLY A 233 -6.09 -10.24 31.97
N ASP A 234 -7.11 -10.32 31.11
CA ASP A 234 -6.94 -10.29 29.65
C ASP A 234 -7.51 -9.00 29.06
N LEU A 235 -6.64 -8.01 28.88
CA LEU A 235 -6.91 -6.74 28.20
C LEU A 235 -6.48 -6.74 26.72
N SER A 236 -6.34 -7.91 26.08
CA SER A 236 -6.02 -7.97 24.63
C SER A 236 -7.21 -7.61 23.73
N LYS A 237 -8.42 -7.58 24.27
CA LYS A 237 -9.67 -7.15 23.61
C LYS A 237 -10.42 -6.20 24.52
N ILE A 238 -10.33 -4.91 24.24
CA ILE A 238 -11.07 -3.87 24.94
C ILE A 238 -12.12 -3.31 23.97
N GLU A 239 -13.39 -3.40 24.34
CA GLU A 239 -14.50 -2.83 23.58
C GLU A 239 -14.81 -1.40 24.05
N ASP A 240 -14.83 -1.18 25.37
CA ASP A 240 -15.00 0.14 25.99
C ASP A 240 -14.01 0.34 27.14
N ASN A 241 -13.29 1.46 27.12
CA ASN A 241 -12.33 1.87 28.16
C ASN A 241 -12.95 2.79 29.23
N THR A 242 -14.20 3.25 29.05
CA THR A 242 -14.79 4.35 29.83
C THR A 242 -14.87 4.03 31.32
N LYS A 243 -15.46 2.88 31.70
CA LYS A 243 -15.57 2.49 33.12
C LYS A 243 -14.20 2.38 33.79
N LEU A 244 -13.21 1.79 33.12
CA LEU A 244 -11.84 1.64 33.66
C LEU A 244 -11.15 3.01 33.81
N ASN A 245 -11.31 3.91 32.82
CA ASN A 245 -10.82 5.28 32.91
C ASN A 245 -11.46 6.04 34.09
N SER A 246 -12.76 5.89 34.31
CA SER A 246 -13.48 6.54 35.42
C SER A 246 -13.07 6.00 36.79
N ILE A 247 -12.81 4.69 36.91
CA ILE A 247 -12.25 4.12 38.15
C ILE A 247 -10.84 4.67 38.40
N VAL A 248 -9.93 4.62 37.42
CA VAL A 248 -8.54 5.11 37.58
C VAL A 248 -8.48 6.64 37.75
N SER A 249 -9.45 7.38 37.23
CA SER A 249 -9.54 8.84 37.40
C SER A 249 -10.32 9.26 38.65
N HIS A 250 -10.83 8.29 39.42
CA HIS A 250 -11.62 8.48 40.64
C HIS A 250 -12.88 9.33 40.42
N GLU A 251 -13.61 9.05 39.35
CA GLU A 251 -14.86 9.71 38.95
C GLU A 251 -16.09 9.07 39.61
N GLU A 252 -17.23 9.77 39.61
CA GLU A 252 -18.52 9.21 40.01
C GLU A 252 -19.08 8.27 38.93
N MET A 253 -19.56 7.10 39.32
CA MET A 253 -20.15 6.11 38.41
C MET A 253 -21.38 5.40 39.01
N THR A 254 -22.20 4.81 38.15
CA THR A 254 -23.36 4.02 38.57
C THR A 254 -22.96 2.64 39.09
N MET A 255 -23.27 2.41 40.36
CA MET A 255 -23.17 1.13 41.05
C MET A 255 -24.48 0.35 40.90
N ASN A 256 -24.39 -0.91 40.51
CA ASN A 256 -25.53 -1.83 40.41
C ASN A 256 -25.26 -3.07 41.28
N GLU A 257 -26.07 -3.29 42.31
CA GLU A 257 -26.05 -4.50 43.13
C GLU A 257 -27.22 -5.42 42.77
N LYS A 258 -27.03 -6.74 42.88
CA LYS A 258 -28.12 -7.68 42.60
C LYS A 258 -29.26 -7.54 43.63
N TYR A 259 -30.50 -7.45 43.14
CA TYR A 259 -31.73 -7.27 43.93
C TYR A 259 -31.85 -5.94 44.71
N LYS A 260 -31.04 -4.92 44.39
CA LYS A 260 -31.15 -3.56 44.94
C LYS A 260 -31.32 -2.51 43.84
N PRO A 261 -31.84 -1.30 44.14
CA PRO A 261 -31.81 -0.17 43.22
C PRO A 261 -30.37 0.28 42.90
N SER A 262 -30.16 0.79 41.69
CA SER A 262 -28.91 1.42 41.26
C SER A 262 -28.67 2.76 41.98
N TYR A 263 -27.41 3.06 42.30
CA TYR A 263 -27.00 4.32 42.94
C TYR A 263 -25.69 4.85 42.35
N THR A 264 -25.34 6.11 42.59
CA THR A 264 -24.06 6.69 42.14
C THR A 264 -23.05 6.69 43.29
N ALA A 265 -21.80 6.31 43.01
CA ALA A 265 -20.69 6.41 43.95
C ALA A 265 -19.33 6.54 43.24
N ARG A 266 -18.32 7.00 43.96
CA ARG A 266 -16.90 7.06 43.53
C ARG A 266 -16.14 5.87 44.11
N ALA A 267 -15.31 5.23 43.29
CA ALA A 267 -14.38 4.17 43.73
C ALA A 267 -12.98 4.77 43.95
N ASN A 268 -12.50 4.79 45.20
CA ASN A 268 -11.20 5.35 45.57
C ASN A 268 -10.10 4.27 45.66
N CYS A 269 -10.06 3.36 44.68
CA CYS A 269 -9.14 2.22 44.69
C CYS A 269 -7.90 2.46 43.82
N PHE A 270 -6.74 2.00 44.29
CA PHE A 270 -5.57 1.82 43.43
C PHE A 270 -5.61 0.42 42.79
N LEU A 271 -5.38 0.32 41.47
CA LEU A 271 -5.56 -0.93 40.74
C LEU A 271 -4.22 -1.64 40.48
N PHE A 272 -4.18 -2.92 40.82
CA PHE A 272 -3.10 -3.84 40.46
C PHE A 272 -3.66 -4.99 39.60
N MET A 273 -3.05 -5.21 38.45
CA MET A 273 -3.42 -6.30 37.55
C MET A 273 -2.19 -7.10 37.17
N ALA A 274 -2.28 -8.43 37.18
CA ALA A 274 -1.30 -9.30 36.55
C ALA A 274 -1.84 -9.86 35.23
N THR A 275 -1.00 -9.90 34.20
CA THR A 275 -1.35 -10.45 32.89
C THR A 275 -0.18 -11.19 32.25
N ASN A 276 -0.51 -12.08 31.31
CA ASN A 276 0.43 -12.81 30.47
C ASN A 276 0.45 -12.30 29.02
N LYS A 277 -0.37 -11.30 28.67
CA LYS A 277 -0.48 -10.71 27.32
C LYS A 277 -0.22 -9.19 27.38
N PRO A 278 0.30 -8.57 26.31
CA PRO A 278 0.36 -7.11 26.23
C PRO A 278 -1.06 -6.53 26.16
N VAL A 279 -1.23 -5.32 26.71
CA VAL A 279 -2.49 -4.58 26.67
C VAL A 279 -2.65 -3.98 25.27
N ARG A 280 -3.72 -4.33 24.54
CA ARG A 280 -3.89 -3.87 23.15
C ARG A 280 -4.24 -2.38 23.12
N ILE A 281 -3.39 -1.57 22.52
CA ILE A 281 -3.63 -0.16 22.24
C ILE A 281 -4.41 -0.05 20.93
N THR A 282 -5.63 0.48 20.97
CA THR A 282 -6.52 0.60 19.79
C THR A 282 -6.65 2.03 19.26
N ASP A 283 -6.13 3.02 19.98
CA ASP A 283 -6.20 4.44 19.64
C ASP A 283 -5.05 5.18 20.34
N ALA A 284 -4.27 5.99 19.60
CA ALA A 284 -3.22 6.85 20.15
C ALA A 284 -3.78 7.93 21.11
N LYS A 285 -5.07 8.25 21.02
CA LYS A 285 -5.79 9.11 21.97
C LYS A 285 -6.29 8.37 23.22
N SER A 286 -6.05 7.06 23.34
CA SER A 286 -6.52 6.30 24.50
C SER A 286 -5.85 6.77 25.78
N GLY A 287 -6.64 7.44 26.63
CA GLY A 287 -6.21 7.94 27.94
C GLY A 287 -5.75 6.86 28.92
N ILE A 288 -5.78 5.57 28.55
CA ILE A 288 -5.23 4.46 29.33
C ILE A 288 -3.68 4.45 29.29
N ILE A 289 -3.05 4.81 28.16
CA ILE A 289 -1.59 4.71 27.97
C ILE A 289 -0.87 5.60 28.97
N ARG A 290 -1.30 6.87 29.08
CA ARG A 290 -0.76 7.85 30.04
C ARG A 290 -1.05 7.50 31.51
N ARG A 291 -1.92 6.52 31.77
CA ARG A 291 -2.30 6.07 33.13
C ARG A 291 -1.66 4.73 33.52
N LEU A 292 -1.11 3.98 32.57
CA LEU A 292 -0.53 2.65 32.80
C LEU A 292 0.93 2.76 33.25
N ILE A 293 1.27 2.02 34.30
CA ILE A 293 2.66 1.71 34.68
C ILE A 293 2.84 0.20 34.49
N ASP A 294 3.67 -0.23 33.54
CA ASP A 294 4.00 -1.64 33.37
C ASP A 294 5.12 -2.04 34.32
N VAL A 295 4.96 -3.20 34.97
CA VAL A 295 5.96 -3.79 35.86
C VAL A 295 6.35 -5.18 35.37
N ARG A 296 7.65 -5.42 35.26
CA ARG A 296 8.22 -6.62 34.64
C ARG A 296 8.99 -7.44 35.66
N PRO A 297 8.56 -8.69 35.95
CA PRO A 297 9.38 -9.61 36.72
C PRO A 297 10.63 -10.01 35.94
N SER A 298 11.77 -10.07 36.62
CA SER A 298 13.11 -10.39 36.06
C SER A 298 13.23 -11.80 35.47
N GLY A 299 12.22 -12.65 35.70
CA GLY A 299 12.23 -14.07 35.33
C GLY A 299 13.07 -14.97 36.25
N ARG A 300 13.89 -14.38 37.14
CA ARG A 300 14.62 -15.12 38.19
C ARG A 300 13.62 -15.72 39.19
N ARG A 301 13.97 -16.86 39.79
CA ARG A 301 13.09 -17.61 40.69
C ARG A 301 13.81 -18.01 41.97
N LEU A 302 13.11 -17.94 43.09
CA LEU A 302 13.55 -18.55 44.35
C LEU A 302 13.29 -20.07 44.33
N PRO A 303 14.22 -20.90 44.84
CA PRO A 303 13.95 -22.32 45.08
C PRO A 303 12.78 -22.49 46.08
N THR A 304 11.87 -23.43 45.83
CA THR A 304 10.60 -23.58 46.57
C THR A 304 10.78 -23.57 48.09
N LYS A 305 11.68 -24.39 48.65
CA LYS A 305 11.94 -24.42 50.10
C LYS A 305 12.40 -23.07 50.68
N LYS A 306 13.12 -22.26 49.89
CA LYS A 306 13.59 -20.94 50.29
C LYS A 306 12.47 -19.91 50.16
N TYR A 307 11.67 -19.99 49.10
CA TYR A 307 10.45 -19.21 48.92
C TYR A 307 9.48 -19.38 50.10
N ASP A 308 9.17 -20.63 50.49
CA ASP A 308 8.24 -20.93 51.58
C ASP A 308 8.75 -20.37 52.92
N ALA A 309 10.05 -20.51 53.20
CA ALA A 309 10.69 -19.97 54.40
C ALA A 309 10.74 -18.43 54.44
N LEU A 310 10.91 -17.76 53.31
CA LEU A 310 10.88 -16.30 53.25
C LEU A 310 9.45 -15.76 53.33
N MET A 311 8.48 -16.42 52.67
CA MET A 311 7.07 -16.02 52.69
C MET A 311 6.40 -16.17 54.07
N SER A 312 6.88 -17.09 54.91
CA SER A 312 6.45 -17.19 56.32
C SER A 312 7.06 -16.08 57.18
N ARG A 313 8.29 -15.63 56.88
CA ARG A 313 8.92 -14.49 57.55
C ARG A 313 8.27 -13.14 57.20
N VAL A 314 7.80 -12.95 55.97
CA VAL A 314 7.11 -11.72 55.52
C VAL A 314 5.93 -11.34 56.43
N GLU A 315 5.25 -12.31 57.05
CA GLU A 315 4.14 -12.05 57.99
C GLU A 315 4.57 -11.26 59.24
N PHE A 316 5.82 -11.39 59.66
CA PHE A 316 6.42 -10.65 60.77
C PHE A 316 7.08 -9.33 60.32
N GLU A 317 7.28 -9.13 59.02
CA GLU A 317 7.96 -7.96 58.45
C GLU A 317 6.96 -6.90 57.90
N LEU A 318 5.63 -7.16 57.93
CA LEU A 318 4.59 -6.31 57.31
C LEU A 318 4.66 -4.81 57.69
N GLY A 319 4.86 -4.50 58.98
CA GLY A 319 5.00 -3.11 59.45
C GLY A 319 6.21 -2.39 58.86
N ALA A 320 7.36 -3.08 58.85
CA ALA A 320 8.60 -2.57 58.28
C ALA A 320 8.51 -2.40 56.75
N ILE A 321 7.84 -3.33 56.05
CA ILE A 321 7.61 -3.25 54.60
C ILE A 321 6.74 -2.02 54.28
N ALA A 322 5.65 -1.80 55.03
CA ALA A 322 4.78 -0.63 54.85
C ALA A 322 5.53 0.69 55.10
N PHE A 323 6.34 0.76 56.17
CA PHE A 323 7.18 1.92 56.48
C PHE A 323 8.24 2.19 55.40
N LYS A 324 8.89 1.14 54.88
CA LYS A 324 9.85 1.24 53.78
C LYS A 324 9.23 1.80 52.51
N CYS A 325 8.09 1.26 52.08
CA CYS A 325 7.39 1.72 50.88
C CYS A 325 6.94 3.18 51.03
N LEU A 326 6.45 3.59 52.21
CA LEU A 326 6.10 4.97 52.52
C LEU A 326 7.29 5.94 52.34
N ASN A 327 8.49 5.54 52.76
CA ASN A 327 9.69 6.36 52.59
C ASN A 327 10.15 6.43 51.13
N VAL A 328 10.05 5.32 50.36
CA VAL A 328 10.29 5.34 48.90
C VAL A 328 9.36 6.33 48.20
N TYR A 329 8.06 6.28 48.49
CA TYR A 329 7.07 7.21 47.94
C TYR A 329 7.37 8.67 48.32
N ARG A 330 7.71 8.94 49.59
CA ARG A 330 8.07 10.30 50.06
C ARG A 330 9.31 10.87 49.35
N ASN A 331 10.32 10.04 49.10
CA ASN A 331 11.56 10.46 48.45
C ASN A 331 11.37 10.74 46.95
N MET A 332 10.51 9.98 46.27
CA MET A 332 10.24 10.13 44.84
C MET A 332 9.15 11.19 44.55
N GLY A 333 8.20 11.35 45.46
CA GLY A 333 7.08 12.29 45.35
C GLY A 333 5.89 11.77 44.51
N LYS A 334 4.77 12.48 44.66
CA LYS A 334 3.46 12.13 44.05
C LYS A 334 3.48 12.16 42.51
N ASN A 335 4.29 13.03 41.92
CA ASN A 335 4.30 13.29 40.48
C ASN A 335 5.35 12.48 39.69
N TYR A 336 6.17 11.65 40.36
CA TYR A 336 7.33 11.00 39.74
C TYR A 336 6.99 10.23 38.45
N TYR A 337 5.96 9.40 38.49
CA TYR A 337 5.52 8.61 37.33
C TYR A 337 4.45 9.30 36.47
N SER A 338 4.14 10.59 36.67
CA SER A 338 3.09 11.30 35.92
C SER A 338 3.28 11.23 34.41
N ASN A 339 4.51 11.41 33.93
CA ASN A 339 4.86 11.38 32.51
C ASN A 339 5.32 10.01 31.97
N TYR A 340 5.32 8.95 32.80
CA TYR A 340 5.73 7.61 32.40
C TYR A 340 4.92 7.07 31.22
N ARG A 341 5.61 6.43 30.25
CA ARG A 341 5.01 5.73 29.10
C ARG A 341 5.66 4.35 28.90
N PRO A 342 4.87 3.28 28.69
CA PRO A 342 5.38 1.91 28.56
C PRO A 342 5.85 1.59 27.12
N LEU A 343 7.00 2.12 26.71
CA LEU A 343 7.51 2.03 25.31
C LEU A 343 7.49 0.62 24.73
N ASP A 344 8.01 -0.38 25.44
CA ASP A 344 8.00 -1.78 25.01
C ASP A 344 6.60 -2.38 24.81
N MET A 345 5.57 -1.91 25.54
CA MET A 345 4.19 -2.33 25.27
C MET A 345 3.62 -1.65 24.02
N ILE A 346 4.06 -0.41 23.74
CA ILE A 346 3.71 0.33 22.53
C ILE A 346 4.32 -0.39 21.31
N LEU A 347 5.61 -0.72 21.32
CA LEU A 347 6.28 -1.49 20.25
C LEU A 347 5.57 -2.83 19.93
N GLN A 348 5.04 -3.52 20.95
CA GLN A 348 4.31 -4.78 20.77
C GLN A 348 2.87 -4.61 20.25
N THR A 349 2.32 -3.39 20.15
CA THR A 349 0.90 -3.17 19.84
C THR A 349 0.57 -1.99 18.91
N ASP A 350 1.48 -1.04 18.69
CA ASP A 350 1.30 0.12 17.82
C ASP A 350 1.91 -0.10 16.43
N VAL A 351 1.02 -0.50 15.54
CA VAL A 351 1.27 -0.75 14.12
C VAL A 351 1.86 0.47 13.38
N PHE A 352 1.49 1.69 13.77
CA PHE A 352 1.92 2.88 13.03
C PHE A 352 3.31 3.34 13.46
N TYR A 353 3.61 3.24 14.75
CA TYR A 353 4.96 3.47 15.24
C TYR A 353 5.96 2.52 14.55
N ASN A 354 5.62 1.23 14.48
CA ASN A 354 6.46 0.18 13.88
C ASN A 354 6.64 0.37 12.35
N PHE A 355 5.68 0.98 11.65
CA PHE A 355 5.85 1.41 10.25
C PHE A 355 6.96 2.46 10.12
N VAL A 356 6.90 3.50 10.95
CA VAL A 356 7.85 4.62 10.86
C VAL A 356 9.23 4.19 11.35
N GLU A 357 9.31 3.31 12.35
CA GLU A 357 10.54 2.68 12.83
C GLU A 357 11.18 1.76 11.78
N SER A 358 10.43 0.86 11.14
CA SER A 358 10.98 -0.04 10.11
C SER A 358 11.51 0.69 8.87
N ASN A 359 11.01 1.91 8.61
CA ASN A 359 11.45 2.79 7.54
C ASN A 359 12.37 3.92 8.06
N TYR A 360 12.86 3.84 9.31
CA TYR A 360 13.61 4.91 9.99
C TYR A 360 14.79 5.41 9.15
N LEU A 361 15.63 4.51 8.61
CA LEU A 361 16.79 4.91 7.80
C LEU A 361 16.38 5.69 6.54
N VAL A 362 15.29 5.27 5.89
CA VAL A 362 14.76 5.96 4.69
C VAL A 362 14.27 7.37 5.03
N PHE A 363 13.65 7.55 6.20
CA PHE A 363 13.17 8.87 6.66
C PHE A 363 14.24 9.74 7.32
N ALA A 364 15.33 9.15 7.82
CA ALA A 364 16.46 9.87 8.41
C ALA A 364 17.48 10.35 7.35
N ASP A 365 17.73 9.56 6.31
CA ASP A 365 18.67 9.89 5.23
C ASP A 365 18.08 10.85 4.18
N GLN A 366 16.75 10.92 4.07
CA GLN A 366 16.05 11.84 3.16
C GLN A 366 15.77 13.19 3.84
N THR A 367 15.96 14.29 3.10
CA THR A 367 15.58 15.64 3.56
C THR A 367 14.07 15.82 3.76
N GLY A 368 13.28 14.91 3.20
CA GLY A 368 11.84 14.80 3.37
C GLY A 368 11.21 13.84 2.36
N VAL A 369 9.92 13.56 2.53
CA VAL A 369 9.17 12.54 1.76
C VAL A 369 7.81 13.07 1.33
N SER A 370 7.31 12.70 0.15
CA SER A 370 5.95 13.08 -0.28
C SER A 370 4.88 12.17 0.34
N LEU A 371 3.65 12.66 0.50
CA LEU A 371 2.50 11.87 0.92
C LEU A 371 2.16 10.75 -0.07
N SER A 372 2.49 10.90 -1.36
CA SER A 372 2.33 9.80 -2.32
C SER A 372 3.32 8.68 -2.00
N GLN A 373 4.59 9.02 -1.86
CA GLN A 373 5.68 8.08 -1.55
C GLN A 373 5.50 7.43 -0.18
N ALA A 374 5.34 8.22 0.89
CA ALA A 374 5.13 7.72 2.25
C ALA A 374 3.88 6.85 2.39
N TYR A 375 2.81 7.14 1.64
CA TYR A 375 1.60 6.32 1.66
C TYR A 375 1.73 5.03 0.83
N GLU A 376 2.54 5.00 -0.23
CA GLU A 376 2.90 3.72 -0.86
C GLU A 376 3.82 2.89 0.05
N MET A 377 4.86 3.47 0.64
CA MET A 377 5.71 2.80 1.63
C MET A 377 4.90 2.20 2.79
N TYR A 378 3.92 2.95 3.31
CA TYR A 378 3.00 2.47 4.34
C TYR A 378 2.11 1.31 3.87
N LYS A 379 1.63 1.35 2.64
CA LYS A 379 0.82 0.25 2.09
C LYS A 379 1.67 -1.00 1.90
N THR A 380 2.89 -0.88 1.36
CA THR A 380 3.87 -1.97 1.28
C THR A 380 4.18 -2.54 2.67
N TYR A 381 4.50 -1.71 3.65
CA TYR A 381 4.73 -2.15 5.03
C TYR A 381 3.52 -2.89 5.63
N CYS A 382 2.30 -2.42 5.34
CA CYS A 382 1.07 -3.11 5.77
C CYS A 382 0.85 -4.45 5.06
N ASP A 383 1.31 -4.59 3.81
CA ASP A 383 1.27 -5.85 3.08
C ASP A 383 2.38 -6.83 3.54
N GLU A 384 3.57 -6.33 3.92
CA GLU A 384 4.69 -7.12 4.45
C GLU A 384 4.48 -7.56 5.91
N SER A 385 3.84 -6.73 6.73
CA SER A 385 3.58 -7.00 8.15
C SER A 385 2.22 -7.68 8.40
N GLU A 386 1.55 -8.15 7.35
CA GLU A 386 0.24 -8.84 7.37
C GLU A 386 -0.87 -8.06 8.13
N LEU A 387 -0.93 -6.74 7.91
CA LEU A 387 -1.79 -5.83 8.66
C LEU A 387 -3.20 -5.72 8.04
N GLU A 388 -4.18 -6.37 8.67
CA GLU A 388 -5.60 -6.45 8.24
C GLU A 388 -6.30 -5.09 8.00
N PHE A 389 -5.73 -3.98 8.46
CA PHE A 389 -6.29 -2.64 8.33
C PHE A 389 -5.21 -1.58 8.03
N LYS A 390 -5.20 -1.09 6.79
CA LYS A 390 -4.45 0.10 6.36
C LYS A 390 -5.23 1.37 6.74
N LEU A 391 -4.57 2.34 7.36
CA LEU A 391 -5.17 3.66 7.59
C LEU A 391 -5.55 4.33 6.26
N PRO A 392 -6.78 4.86 6.12
CA PRO A 392 -7.16 5.68 4.97
C PRO A 392 -6.22 6.87 4.78
N ARG A 393 -5.93 7.27 3.53
CA ARG A 393 -4.88 8.28 3.20
C ARG A 393 -4.96 9.60 3.98
N HIS A 394 -6.16 10.07 4.36
CA HIS A 394 -6.29 11.24 5.25
C HIS A 394 -5.85 10.92 6.69
N LYS A 395 -6.27 9.80 7.26
CA LYS A 395 -5.83 9.36 8.60
C LYS A 395 -4.34 9.05 8.62
N PHE A 396 -3.82 8.39 7.59
CA PHE A 396 -2.39 8.22 7.40
C PHE A 396 -1.68 9.57 7.38
N ARG A 397 -2.13 10.52 6.53
CA ARG A 397 -1.55 11.85 6.43
C ARG A 397 -1.55 12.58 7.77
N ASP A 398 -2.64 12.48 8.51
CA ASP A 398 -2.82 13.19 9.75
C ASP A 398 -2.05 12.53 10.93
N GLU A 399 -1.81 11.21 10.89
CA GLU A 399 -0.96 10.48 11.84
C GLU A 399 0.54 10.60 11.50
N PHE A 400 0.91 10.57 10.22
CA PHE A 400 2.31 10.66 9.77
C PHE A 400 2.94 12.03 10.06
N LYS A 401 2.14 13.10 10.10
CA LYS A 401 2.55 14.42 10.63
C LYS A 401 3.20 14.34 12.00
N ASN A 402 2.79 13.40 12.85
CA ASN A 402 3.33 13.27 14.20
C ASN A 402 4.83 12.94 14.20
N TYR A 403 5.41 12.51 13.08
CA TYR A 403 6.80 12.06 12.99
C TYR A 403 7.72 13.03 12.24
N PHE A 404 7.22 14.17 11.79
CA PHE A 404 7.99 15.19 11.07
C PHE A 404 7.69 16.58 11.64
N GLU A 405 8.71 17.42 11.78
CA GLU A 405 8.62 18.80 12.29
C GLU A 405 7.72 19.66 11.39
N ASN A 406 7.81 19.44 10.07
CA ASN A 406 7.13 20.25 9.07
C ASN A 406 6.34 19.35 8.11
N PHE A 407 5.06 19.68 7.92
CA PHE A 407 4.29 19.22 6.78
C PHE A 407 4.15 20.39 5.82
N SER A 408 5.12 20.52 4.92
CA SER A 408 5.09 21.51 3.85
C SER A 408 4.04 21.06 2.85
N GLU A 409 2.90 21.68 3.04
CA GLU A 409 1.65 21.10 2.63
C GLU A 409 1.55 21.19 1.06
N MET A 410 2.31 22.14 0.48
CA MET A 410 3.09 22.11 -0.79
C MET A 410 4.48 22.73 -0.53
N THR A 411 5.46 22.43 -1.39
CA THR A 411 6.80 23.07 -1.39
C THR A 411 7.40 23.13 -2.81
N ARG A 412 8.56 23.78 -2.96
CA ARG A 412 9.35 23.80 -4.19
C ARG A 412 10.77 23.32 -3.88
N LEU A 413 11.16 22.17 -4.44
CA LEU A 413 12.45 21.51 -4.25
C LEU A 413 13.17 21.46 -5.60
N ASP A 414 14.45 21.85 -5.64
CA ASP A 414 15.29 21.89 -6.85
C ASP A 414 14.60 22.50 -8.09
N GLY A 415 13.83 23.56 -7.85
CA GLY A 415 13.06 24.30 -8.87
C GLY A 415 11.67 23.73 -9.21
N LYS A 416 11.34 22.51 -8.79
CA LYS A 416 10.08 21.79 -9.09
C LYS A 416 9.07 21.87 -7.93
N GLN A 417 7.77 21.90 -8.23
CA GLN A 417 6.71 21.94 -7.21
C GLN A 417 6.30 20.52 -6.77
N VAL A 418 6.20 20.30 -5.46
CA VAL A 418 5.85 19.00 -4.84
C VAL A 418 4.67 19.18 -3.88
N ARG A 419 3.65 18.30 -3.97
CA ARG A 419 2.43 18.33 -3.14
C ARG A 419 2.52 17.42 -1.91
N SER A 420 2.04 17.93 -0.77
CA SER A 420 1.98 17.25 0.54
C SER A 420 3.30 16.60 0.92
N TYR A 421 4.30 17.42 1.26
CA TYR A 421 5.66 17.01 1.59
C TYR A 421 5.90 17.08 3.11
N TYR A 422 6.58 16.09 3.67
CA TYR A 422 7.01 16.07 5.07
C TYR A 422 8.52 16.27 5.15
N SER A 423 9.00 17.10 6.07
CA SER A 423 10.43 17.41 6.22
C SER A 423 10.81 17.64 7.68
N GLY A 424 12.08 17.39 8.01
CA GLY A 424 12.57 17.39 9.39
C GLY A 424 12.03 16.18 10.15
N PHE A 425 12.54 14.98 9.85
CA PHE A 425 12.11 13.76 10.54
C PHE A 425 12.49 13.81 12.03
N ILE A 426 11.52 13.59 12.93
CA ILE A 426 11.70 13.75 14.38
C ILE A 426 12.38 12.51 14.95
N THR A 427 13.70 12.43 14.81
CA THR A 427 14.55 11.34 15.32
C THR A 427 14.43 11.16 16.84
N SER A 428 14.13 12.22 17.59
CA SER A 428 13.91 12.19 19.05
C SER A 428 12.71 11.34 19.50
N LYS A 429 11.85 10.87 18.58
CA LYS A 429 10.79 9.88 18.87
C LYS A 429 11.27 8.42 18.85
N PHE A 430 12.50 8.18 18.39
CA PHE A 430 13.08 6.84 18.19
C PHE A 430 14.42 6.64 18.93
N THR A 431 15.07 7.70 19.40
CA THR A 431 16.25 7.59 20.28
C THR A 431 15.86 7.10 21.68
N SER A 432 15.92 5.79 21.88
CA SER A 432 15.84 5.17 23.20
C SER A 432 17.15 5.38 23.98
N GLY A 433 17.10 6.24 25.00
CA GLY A 433 18.10 6.25 26.07
C GLY A 433 19.29 7.19 25.91
N GLU A 434 19.03 8.50 25.84
CA GLU A 434 19.85 9.40 26.66
C GLU A 434 19.17 9.57 28.02
N LYS A 435 20.00 9.56 29.08
CA LYS A 435 19.51 9.70 30.45
C LYS A 435 18.89 11.08 30.60
N VAL A 436 17.71 11.14 31.22
CA VAL A 436 17.32 12.34 31.95
C VAL A 436 18.23 12.40 33.18
N GLU A 437 19.39 13.03 33.01
CA GLU A 437 20.09 13.63 34.14
C GLU A 437 19.13 14.63 34.80
N ALA A 438 19.19 14.74 36.13
CA ALA A 438 18.23 15.55 36.87
C ALA A 438 18.34 17.02 36.44
N VAL A 439 17.24 17.59 35.93
CA VAL A 439 17.14 19.03 35.64
C VAL A 439 16.30 19.71 36.72
N GLU A 440 16.79 20.87 37.12
CA GLU A 440 16.43 21.61 38.33
C GLU A 440 15.12 22.42 38.18
N GLU A 441 14.80 23.19 39.23
CA GLU A 441 13.55 23.93 39.41
C GLU A 441 13.27 25.02 38.33
N HIS A 442 11.99 25.35 38.13
CA HIS A 442 11.58 26.45 37.23
C HIS A 442 12.12 27.83 37.68
N SER A 443 12.58 28.63 36.72
CA SER A 443 13.17 29.96 36.97
C SER A 443 12.12 31.04 37.29
N SER A 444 12.49 31.99 38.16
CA SER A 444 11.54 32.89 38.85
C SER A 444 11.36 34.30 38.24
N TRP A 445 11.86 34.55 37.02
CA TRP A 445 11.99 35.92 36.50
C TRP A 445 10.73 36.53 35.85
N LEU A 446 9.75 35.70 35.49
CA LEU A 446 8.59 36.10 34.67
C LEU A 446 7.31 36.40 35.47
N VAL A 447 7.49 37.00 36.66
CA VAL A 447 6.39 37.46 37.52
C VAL A 447 5.96 38.87 37.11
N LEU A 448 4.68 39.03 36.77
CA LEU A 448 4.10 40.22 36.12
C LEU A 448 3.04 40.88 37.01
N ASP A 449 3.45 41.37 38.17
CA ASP A 449 2.59 41.91 39.24
C ASP A 449 2.71 43.44 39.43
N ASN A 450 3.65 44.10 38.75
CA ASN A 450 3.91 45.53 38.91
C ASN A 450 3.04 46.39 37.98
N THR A 451 2.44 47.45 38.51
CA THR A 451 1.63 48.42 37.74
C THR A 451 2.40 49.66 37.27
N LYS A 452 3.66 49.82 37.70
CA LYS A 452 4.58 50.86 37.22
C LYS A 452 5.56 50.24 36.24
N SER A 453 5.74 50.89 35.10
CA SER A 453 6.55 50.41 33.98
C SER A 453 7.90 51.14 33.93
N ILE A 454 9.00 50.39 34.03
CA ILE A 454 10.36 50.91 33.76
C ILE A 454 10.47 51.40 32.31
N PHE A 455 9.73 50.79 31.38
CA PHE A 455 9.67 51.24 30.00
C PHE A 455 9.09 52.66 29.86
N ASP A 456 8.23 53.12 30.77
CA ASP A 456 7.65 54.48 30.71
C ASP A 456 8.70 55.55 31.05
N GLU A 457 9.66 55.21 31.92
CA GLU A 457 10.84 56.04 32.24
C GLU A 457 11.88 56.00 31.11
N LEU A 458 12.10 54.83 30.50
CA LEU A 458 13.03 54.65 29.37
C LEU A 458 12.56 55.38 28.09
N ALA A 459 11.27 55.29 27.78
CA ALA A 459 10.64 55.87 26.60
C ALA A 459 9.97 57.22 26.88
N GLU A 460 10.24 57.84 28.04
CA GLU A 460 9.60 59.09 28.50
C GLU A 460 9.60 60.18 27.42
N SER A 461 10.74 60.33 26.74
CA SER A 461 10.97 61.36 25.72
C SER A 461 10.41 61.02 24.32
N TYR A 462 9.92 59.80 24.09
CA TYR A 462 9.54 59.31 22.77
C TYR A 462 8.19 59.90 22.32
N PRO A 463 8.00 60.21 21.02
CA PRO A 463 6.73 60.72 20.51
C PRO A 463 5.59 59.73 20.75
N ALA A 464 4.51 60.20 21.35
CA ALA A 464 3.37 59.37 21.72
C ALA A 464 2.03 60.12 21.59
N GLN A 465 0.96 59.35 21.36
CA GLN A 465 -0.39 59.89 21.19
C GLN A 465 -1.46 58.87 21.59
N TYR A 466 -2.61 59.36 22.05
CA TYR A 466 -3.77 58.50 22.32
C TYR A 466 -4.38 57.91 21.04
N ALA A 467 -5.10 56.80 21.21
CA ALA A 467 -5.93 56.24 20.15
C ALA A 467 -7.30 56.97 20.04
N THR A 468 -7.89 56.96 18.85
CA THR A 468 -9.27 57.40 18.60
C THR A 468 -10.29 56.40 19.12
N SER A 469 -11.59 56.75 19.06
CA SER A 469 -12.70 55.81 19.33
C SER A 469 -12.78 54.62 18.36
N LYS A 470 -12.06 54.65 17.23
CA LYS A 470 -11.87 53.50 16.32
C LYS A 470 -10.52 52.78 16.54
N GLU A 471 -9.86 53.08 17.66
CA GLU A 471 -8.57 52.53 18.07
C GLU A 471 -7.39 52.79 17.13
N THR A 472 -7.49 53.75 16.20
CA THR A 472 -6.38 54.21 15.34
C THR A 472 -5.65 55.41 15.97
N PRO A 473 -4.43 55.78 15.52
CA PRO A 473 -3.77 57.00 15.99
C PRO A 473 -4.60 58.27 15.77
N TYR A 474 -4.57 59.22 16.72
CA TYR A 474 -5.39 60.44 16.70
C TYR A 474 -4.91 61.49 15.68
N LYS A 475 -3.61 61.55 15.41
CA LYS A 475 -2.96 62.41 14.42
C LYS A 475 -1.99 61.60 13.55
N LYS A 476 -1.65 62.13 12.37
CA LYS A 476 -0.48 61.67 11.62
C LYS A 476 0.78 61.98 12.43
N TRP A 477 1.77 61.10 12.38
CA TRP A 477 2.97 61.17 13.22
C TRP A 477 3.76 62.49 13.08
N ASN A 478 3.76 63.09 11.90
CA ASN A 478 4.43 64.37 11.66
C ASN A 478 3.78 65.56 12.41
N ASP A 479 2.53 65.42 12.87
CA ASP A 479 1.76 66.45 13.58
C ASP A 479 1.66 66.18 15.11
N VAL A 480 2.43 65.19 15.61
CA VAL A 480 2.48 64.80 17.02
C VAL A 480 3.55 65.59 17.76
N THR A 481 3.11 66.43 18.70
CA THR A 481 3.98 67.25 19.56
C THR A 481 4.05 66.75 21.00
N THR A 482 3.33 65.67 21.32
CA THR A 482 3.24 65.05 22.65
C THR A 482 4.19 63.86 22.77
N LYS A 483 4.74 63.66 23.97
CA LYS A 483 5.65 62.57 24.34
C LYS A 483 4.95 61.56 25.25
N LEU A 484 5.65 60.48 25.60
CA LEU A 484 5.09 59.46 26.49
C LEU A 484 4.81 60.00 27.90
N SER A 485 5.64 60.90 28.46
CA SER A 485 5.33 61.56 29.74
C SER A 485 4.14 62.51 29.71
N ASP A 486 3.78 63.04 28.54
CA ASP A 486 2.63 63.94 28.41
C ASP A 486 1.29 63.17 28.41
N ILE A 487 1.32 61.83 28.44
CA ILE A 487 0.13 60.97 28.32
C ILE A 487 0.02 59.89 29.41
N ASP A 488 -1.21 59.56 29.76
CA ASP A 488 -1.55 58.51 30.72
C ASP A 488 -1.45 57.12 30.06
N THR A 489 -0.39 56.39 30.39
CA THR A 489 -0.06 55.09 29.78
C THR A 489 -1.02 53.96 30.13
N SER A 490 -1.89 54.14 31.13
CA SER A 490 -2.98 53.21 31.45
C SER A 490 -4.13 53.24 30.42
N LYS A 491 -4.17 54.27 29.57
CA LYS A 491 -5.11 54.42 28.45
C LYS A 491 -4.51 53.86 27.17
N LEU A 492 -5.36 53.55 26.18
CA LEU A 492 -4.90 53.03 24.89
C LEU A 492 -4.18 54.15 24.12
N HIS A 493 -2.89 53.94 23.88
CA HIS A 493 -2.00 54.90 23.23
C HIS A 493 -1.09 54.20 22.23
N TYR A 494 -0.35 55.02 21.47
CA TYR A 494 0.69 54.58 20.55
C TYR A 494 1.98 55.32 20.88
N VAL A 495 3.11 54.61 20.84
CA VAL A 495 4.47 55.16 21.03
C VAL A 495 5.32 54.82 19.82
N LEU A 496 6.10 55.78 19.34
CA LEU A 496 7.06 55.53 18.27
C LEU A 496 8.38 55.01 18.86
N LEU A 497 8.75 53.78 18.53
CA LEU A 497 9.99 53.14 18.98
C LEU A 497 11.11 53.30 17.94
N PRO A 498 12.39 53.32 18.36
CA PRO A 498 13.51 53.24 17.42
C PRO A 498 13.58 51.83 16.81
N ILE A 499 14.10 51.73 15.58
CA ILE A 499 14.07 50.49 14.77
C ILE A 499 14.79 49.30 15.42
N ASN A 500 15.79 49.56 16.26
CA ASN A 500 16.52 48.55 17.03
C ASN A 500 15.81 48.12 18.32
N HIS A 501 14.69 48.73 18.71
CA HIS A 501 13.86 48.25 19.82
C HIS A 501 12.78 47.33 19.25
N ILE A 502 12.97 46.03 19.42
CA ILE A 502 12.04 45.00 18.97
C ILE A 502 11.14 44.53 20.11
N VAL A 503 9.93 44.10 19.77
CA VAL A 503 8.99 43.50 20.73
C VAL A 503 8.62 42.10 20.24
N ILE A 504 8.82 41.10 21.08
CA ILE A 504 8.33 39.74 20.84
C ILE A 504 6.94 39.64 21.45
N ASP A 505 5.92 39.45 20.62
CA ASP A 505 4.53 39.32 21.02
C ASP A 505 4.12 37.84 21.08
N PHE A 506 3.77 37.38 22.27
CA PHE A 506 3.32 36.04 22.57
C PHE A 506 1.79 36.05 22.68
N ASP A 507 1.15 35.46 21.68
CA ASP A 507 -0.29 35.39 21.46
C ASP A 507 -0.75 33.93 21.25
N ILE A 508 -0.03 32.98 21.88
CA ILE A 508 -0.31 31.54 21.86
C ILE A 508 -1.72 31.28 22.40
N LYS A 509 -2.39 30.34 21.74
CA LYS A 509 -3.77 29.95 22.02
C LYS A 509 -3.84 28.56 22.64
N ASP A 510 -4.87 28.34 23.46
CA ASP A 510 -5.19 27.00 23.97
C ASP A 510 -5.88 26.12 22.92
N ASP A 511 -6.19 24.87 23.30
CA ASP A 511 -6.92 23.89 22.48
C ASP A 511 -8.31 24.34 21.99
N LYS A 512 -8.81 25.51 22.45
CA LYS A 512 -10.10 26.11 22.05
C LYS A 512 -9.91 27.32 21.12
N GLY A 513 -8.67 27.75 20.87
CA GLY A 513 -8.36 28.89 20.02
C GLY A 513 -8.41 30.25 20.71
N GLU A 514 -8.56 30.28 22.04
CA GLU A 514 -8.51 31.49 22.87
C GLU A 514 -7.10 31.73 23.38
N LYS A 515 -6.69 33.00 23.53
CA LYS A 515 -5.32 33.35 23.95
C LYS A 515 -5.05 32.87 25.38
N SER A 516 -4.02 32.05 25.57
CA SER A 516 -3.69 31.45 26.87
C SER A 516 -2.48 32.12 27.51
N LEU A 517 -2.72 32.78 28.63
CA LEU A 517 -1.68 33.47 29.39
C LEU A 517 -0.63 32.50 29.94
N GLU A 518 -1.05 31.30 30.36
CA GLU A 518 -0.16 30.27 30.93
C GLU A 518 0.82 29.75 29.87
N LEU A 519 0.34 29.47 28.66
CA LEU A 519 1.19 29.05 27.53
C LEU A 519 2.14 30.16 27.09
N ASN A 520 1.68 31.42 27.09
CA ASN A 520 2.52 32.58 26.78
C ASN A 520 3.63 32.77 27.82
N ILE A 521 3.35 32.59 29.11
CA ILE A 521 4.37 32.65 30.17
C ILE A 521 5.35 31.47 30.07
N GLU A 522 4.87 30.25 29.83
CA GLU A 522 5.75 29.08 29.68
C GLU A 522 6.69 29.23 28.46
N ALA A 523 6.16 29.69 27.33
CA ALA A 523 6.96 29.95 26.13
C ALA A 523 7.98 31.07 26.36
N ALA A 524 7.56 32.18 26.99
CA ALA A 524 8.44 33.31 27.30
C ALA A 524 9.50 32.97 28.36
N SER A 525 9.25 32.02 29.28
CA SER A 525 10.21 31.62 30.33
C SER A 525 11.52 31.04 29.79
N LYS A 526 11.47 30.56 28.54
CA LYS A 526 12.59 29.98 27.79
C LYS A 526 13.47 31.04 27.09
N TRP A 527 13.09 32.32 27.16
CA TRP A 527 13.82 33.44 26.56
C TRP A 527 14.75 34.13 27.57
N PRO A 528 15.78 34.88 27.12
CA PRO A 528 16.65 35.64 28.02
C PRO A 528 15.88 36.68 28.84
N PRO A 529 16.09 36.79 30.17
CA PRO A 529 15.35 37.71 31.03
C PRO A 529 15.39 39.17 30.55
N THR A 530 14.23 39.84 30.51
CA THR A 530 14.09 41.24 30.06
C THR A 530 12.81 41.90 30.58
N TYR A 531 12.59 43.18 30.27
CA TYR A 531 11.31 43.87 30.53
C TYR A 531 10.16 43.18 29.78
N ALA A 532 9.12 42.81 30.54
CA ALA A 532 7.96 42.08 30.06
C ALA A 532 6.66 42.74 30.56
N GLU A 533 5.66 42.86 29.67
CA GLU A 533 4.36 43.44 30.01
C GLU A 533 3.19 42.72 29.34
N TYR A 534 2.03 42.72 29.98
CA TYR A 534 0.82 42.19 29.34
C TYR A 534 0.35 43.08 28.18
N SER A 535 -0.01 42.44 27.07
CA SER A 535 -0.73 43.07 25.96
C SER A 535 -2.05 43.72 26.43
N LYS A 536 -2.62 44.58 25.59
CA LYS A 536 -3.93 45.25 25.83
C LYS A 536 -5.06 44.27 26.25
N SER A 537 -5.00 43.02 25.77
CA SER A 537 -5.99 41.97 26.05
C SER A 537 -5.81 41.28 27.40
N LYS A 538 -4.67 41.49 28.07
CA LYS A 538 -4.19 40.77 29.26
C LYS A 538 -3.97 39.25 29.10
N SER A 539 -4.16 38.71 27.90
CA SER A 539 -4.01 37.26 27.61
C SER A 539 -2.80 36.94 26.74
N GLY A 540 -2.28 37.93 26.00
CA GLY A 540 -0.97 37.90 25.33
C GLY A 540 0.09 38.72 26.09
N LEU A 541 1.37 38.45 25.82
CA LEU A 541 2.53 38.95 26.55
C LEU A 541 3.56 39.57 25.60
N HIS A 542 4.09 40.75 25.93
CA HIS A 542 5.16 41.42 25.18
C HIS A 542 6.50 41.29 25.93
N LEU A 543 7.55 40.80 25.27
CA LEU A 543 8.94 40.94 25.73
C LEU A 543 9.64 42.03 24.92
N HIS A 544 10.30 42.95 25.59
CA HIS A 544 11.02 44.07 24.96
C HIS A 544 12.52 43.80 24.93
N TYR A 545 13.14 43.93 23.75
CA TYR A 545 14.60 43.84 23.61
C TYR A 545 15.16 44.94 22.72
N PHE A 546 16.42 45.29 22.94
CA PHE A 546 17.24 45.95 21.93
C PHE A 546 17.89 44.88 21.04
N TYR A 547 17.63 44.93 19.73
CA TYR A 547 18.28 44.05 18.77
C TYR A 547 19.67 44.60 18.39
N GLY A 548 20.69 43.74 18.46
CA GLY A 548 22.09 44.12 18.25
C GLY A 548 22.56 44.19 16.79
N ASP A 549 21.72 43.80 15.83
CA ASP A 549 22.05 43.69 14.40
C ASP A 549 20.91 44.29 13.53
N ASP A 550 20.94 44.08 12.22
CA ASP A 550 19.96 44.56 11.26
C ASP A 550 18.60 43.84 11.40
N SER A 551 17.66 44.52 12.05
CA SER A 551 16.29 44.03 12.27
C SER A 551 15.43 43.90 11.01
N ASP A 552 15.84 44.44 9.85
CA ASP A 552 15.02 44.38 8.64
C ASP A 552 14.90 42.97 8.04
N LYS A 553 15.89 42.10 8.33
CA LYS A 553 15.99 40.72 7.80
C LYS A 553 15.11 39.70 8.54
N LEU A 554 14.59 40.04 9.72
CA LEU A 554 13.86 39.13 10.58
C LEU A 554 12.51 38.71 9.98
N SER A 555 12.17 37.42 10.06
CA SER A 555 10.77 37.00 9.88
C SER A 555 9.91 37.56 11.01
N SER A 556 8.75 38.10 10.64
CA SER A 556 7.73 38.49 11.61
C SER A 556 7.16 37.28 12.36
N LEU A 557 7.13 36.09 11.76
CA LEU A 557 6.68 34.87 12.43
C LEU A 557 7.89 34.12 13.01
N TYR A 558 7.90 33.92 14.33
CA TYR A 558 8.87 33.05 15.00
C TYR A 558 8.40 31.60 14.98
N SER A 559 7.19 31.38 15.49
CA SER A 559 6.44 30.13 15.48
C SER A 559 4.94 30.46 15.57
N GLU A 560 4.07 29.46 15.51
CA GLU A 560 2.64 29.69 15.73
C GLU A 560 2.40 30.33 17.12
N GLY A 561 1.72 31.48 17.14
CA GLY A 561 1.47 32.26 18.36
C GLY A 561 2.63 33.14 18.85
N ILE A 562 3.77 33.25 18.16
CA ILE A 562 4.89 34.14 18.55
C ILE A 562 5.32 35.01 17.37
N GLU A 563 5.18 36.34 17.51
CA GLU A 563 5.48 37.34 16.47
C GLU A 563 6.66 38.25 16.87
N VAL A 564 7.60 38.48 15.96
CA VAL A 564 8.71 39.44 16.10
C VAL A 564 8.31 40.78 15.48
N LYS A 565 8.11 41.82 16.30
CA LYS A 565 7.70 43.15 15.86
C LYS A 565 8.87 44.12 15.77
N VAL A 566 9.09 44.63 14.56
CA VAL A 566 10.14 45.60 14.22
C VAL A 566 9.48 46.90 13.75
N PHE A 567 9.81 48.01 14.40
CA PHE A 567 9.14 49.31 14.19
C PHE A 567 9.90 50.16 13.16
N ARG A 568 9.60 49.91 11.88
CA ARG A 568 10.21 50.53 10.70
C ARG A 568 9.54 51.87 10.33
N ILE A 569 10.28 52.72 9.62
CA ILE A 569 9.74 53.88 8.90
C ILE A 569 9.61 53.49 7.42
N GLY A 570 8.38 53.32 6.92
CA GLY A 570 8.10 52.95 5.53
C GLY A 570 7.34 54.04 4.76
N ASP A 571 7.12 53.81 3.47
CA ASP A 571 6.52 54.79 2.53
C ASP A 571 5.11 55.26 2.91
N VAL A 572 4.42 54.52 3.79
CA VAL A 572 3.06 54.83 4.28
C VAL A 572 3.07 55.53 5.66
N GLY A 573 4.25 55.82 6.21
CA GLY A 573 4.47 56.45 7.51
C GLY A 573 5.16 55.54 8.54
N PRO A 574 5.57 56.08 9.69
CA PRO A 574 6.32 55.34 10.69
C PRO A 574 5.42 54.42 11.53
N SER A 575 5.84 53.17 11.71
CA SER A 575 5.12 52.16 12.49
C SER A 575 5.41 52.31 13.99
N SER A 576 4.42 52.01 14.83
CA SER A 576 4.41 52.38 16.26
C SER A 576 3.82 51.28 17.14
N LEU A 577 4.32 51.18 18.37
CA LEU A 577 3.81 50.23 19.35
C LEU A 577 2.46 50.71 19.89
N ARG A 578 1.40 49.92 19.68
CA ARG A 578 0.09 50.14 20.31
C ARG A 578 0.08 49.53 21.71
N ARG A 579 -0.13 50.36 22.72
CA ARG A 579 0.09 49.99 24.13
C ARG A 579 -1.05 50.44 25.04
N LYS A 580 -1.25 49.70 26.12
CA LYS A 580 -2.11 50.05 27.25
C LYS A 580 -1.58 49.33 28.49
N LEU A 581 -0.81 50.03 29.33
CA LEU A 581 -0.17 49.43 30.50
C LEU A 581 -1.22 48.85 31.45
N SER A 582 -0.96 47.66 31.98
CA SER A 582 -1.81 47.04 33.00
C SER A 582 -1.00 46.37 34.11
N PHE A 583 -0.22 45.34 33.80
CA PHE A 583 0.84 44.83 34.68
C PHE A 583 2.07 44.41 33.86
N CYS A 584 3.23 44.44 34.50
CA CYS A 584 4.55 44.19 33.94
C CYS A 584 5.50 43.63 35.02
N ASN A 585 6.71 43.23 34.63
CA ASN A 585 7.79 42.91 35.57
C ASN A 585 8.66 44.15 35.85
N ASN A 586 9.58 44.03 36.81
CA ASN A 586 10.48 45.09 37.22
C ASN A 586 11.92 44.89 36.67
N PHE A 587 12.05 44.34 35.46
CA PHE A 587 13.34 44.14 34.78
C PHE A 587 13.62 45.25 33.75
N PRO A 588 14.89 45.63 33.50
CA PRO A 588 15.24 46.53 32.41
C PRO A 588 15.16 45.86 31.03
N VAL A 589 14.90 46.65 29.99
CA VAL A 589 14.99 46.21 28.59
C VAL A 589 16.43 45.77 28.28
N SER A 590 16.60 44.52 27.86
CA SER A 590 17.90 43.87 27.62
C SER A 590 18.22 43.72 26.14
N THR A 591 19.49 43.48 25.79
CA THR A 591 19.93 43.35 24.39
C THR A 591 19.95 41.89 23.95
N ILE A 592 19.49 41.60 22.72
CA ILE A 592 19.52 40.28 22.08
C ILE A 592 20.11 40.39 20.67
N SER A 593 20.89 39.40 20.22
CA SER A 593 21.66 39.50 18.96
C SER A 593 21.64 38.24 18.08
N THR A 594 21.06 37.13 18.53
CA THR A 594 21.00 35.86 17.77
C THR A 594 19.69 35.10 18.06
N GLY A 595 19.28 34.22 17.13
CA GLY A 595 18.23 33.21 17.38
C GLY A 595 16.83 33.42 16.78
N LEU A 596 16.64 34.19 15.68
CA LEU A 596 15.32 34.52 15.08
C LEU A 596 15.17 34.06 13.56
N PRO A 597 13.96 33.69 13.00
CA PRO A 597 13.79 32.73 11.82
C PRO A 597 13.05 33.17 10.48
N LEU A 598 12.28 32.24 9.77
CA LEU A 598 11.65 32.19 8.35
C LEU A 598 10.22 31.45 8.09
N LYS A 599 9.83 30.84 6.90
CA LYS A 599 8.39 30.69 6.29
C LYS A 599 8.00 29.47 5.27
N GLY A 600 6.71 29.15 4.84
CA GLY A 600 6.23 28.00 3.90
C GLY A 600 4.74 27.87 3.26
N GLU A 601 4.27 26.75 2.55
CA GLU A 601 3.02 26.56 1.64
C GLU A 601 2.03 25.26 1.76
N LYS A 602 1.07 24.84 0.81
CA LYS A 602 -0.30 24.10 1.00
C LYS A 602 -0.93 22.85 0.14
N VAL A 603 -2.04 22.12 0.57
CA VAL A 603 -2.52 20.62 0.52
C VAL A 603 -3.31 19.83 -0.65
N ILE A 604 -3.69 18.47 -0.58
CA ILE A 604 -5.08 17.72 -0.55
C ILE A 604 -5.21 16.13 -0.18
N ASN A 605 -6.01 15.20 -0.85
CA ASN A 605 -6.62 13.86 -0.32
C ASN A 605 -7.22 12.71 -1.33
N PHE A 606 -7.97 11.60 -0.91
CA PHE A 606 -8.44 10.33 -1.66
C PHE A 606 -9.94 9.81 -1.50
N ASP A 607 -10.47 9.09 -2.52
CA ASP A 607 -11.61 8.11 -2.58
C ASP A 607 -11.33 6.92 -3.57
N ALA A 608 -11.77 5.65 -3.29
CA ALA A 608 -12.16 4.58 -4.29
C ALA A 608 -12.41 3.13 -3.72
N VAL A 609 -13.40 2.39 -4.28
CA VAL A 609 -13.24 0.96 -4.74
C VAL A 609 -13.78 0.89 -6.18
N LYS A 610 -12.89 1.18 -7.13
CA LYS A 610 -13.18 1.38 -8.56
C LYS A 610 -12.16 0.64 -9.44
N SER A 611 -11.46 -0.33 -8.87
CA SER A 611 -10.25 -0.92 -9.46
C SER A 611 -9.93 -2.34 -8.97
N GLU A 612 -9.25 -3.09 -9.83
CA GLU A 612 -8.59 -4.38 -9.55
C GLU A 612 -7.87 -4.45 -8.19
N LYS A 613 -7.16 -3.39 -7.81
CA LYS A 613 -6.31 -3.37 -6.61
C LYS A 613 -7.10 -3.71 -5.34
N ALA A 614 -8.30 -3.15 -5.21
CA ALA A 614 -9.20 -3.42 -4.08
C ALA A 614 -9.83 -4.82 -4.14
N LEU A 615 -10.02 -5.37 -5.35
CA LEU A 615 -10.50 -6.75 -5.53
C LEU A 615 -9.43 -7.78 -5.14
N ARG A 616 -8.18 -7.57 -5.56
CA ARG A 616 -7.00 -8.36 -5.13
C ARG A 616 -6.87 -8.37 -3.61
N GLU A 617 -6.97 -7.20 -2.99
CA GLU A 617 -6.88 -7.03 -1.54
C GLU A 617 -7.99 -7.81 -0.81
N LEU A 618 -9.25 -7.71 -1.24
CA LEU A 618 -10.36 -8.49 -0.66
C LEU A 618 -10.19 -10.02 -0.78
N ILE A 619 -9.45 -10.50 -1.79
CA ILE A 619 -9.25 -11.93 -2.05
C ILE A 619 -8.08 -12.48 -1.25
N LEU A 620 -6.97 -11.75 -1.16
CA LEU A 620 -5.84 -12.07 -0.27
C LEU A 620 -6.32 -12.17 1.19
N ARG A 621 -7.13 -11.21 1.63
CA ARG A 621 -7.70 -11.19 2.99
C ARG A 621 -8.65 -12.36 3.28
N ASN A 622 -9.33 -12.90 2.26
CA ASN A 622 -10.12 -14.14 2.42
C ASN A 622 -9.25 -15.39 2.51
N LEU A 623 -8.13 -15.47 1.79
CA LEU A 623 -7.18 -16.58 1.88
C LEU A 623 -6.49 -16.65 3.24
N ASN A 624 -6.17 -15.48 3.79
CA ASN A 624 -5.66 -15.32 5.14
C ASN A 624 -6.72 -15.56 6.24
N LYS A 625 -7.99 -15.78 5.85
CA LYS A 625 -9.16 -15.97 6.72
C LYS A 625 -9.59 -14.75 7.56
N GLU A 626 -9.09 -13.56 7.23
CA GLU A 626 -9.43 -12.29 7.92
C GLU A 626 -10.93 -11.94 7.78
N ILE A 627 -11.53 -12.31 6.65
CA ILE A 627 -12.95 -12.04 6.35
C ILE A 627 -13.86 -13.22 6.76
N HIS A 628 -13.42 -14.46 6.52
CA HIS A 628 -14.15 -15.67 6.88
C HIS A 628 -13.20 -16.77 7.42
N SER A 629 -13.56 -17.36 8.55
CA SER A 629 -12.73 -18.34 9.29
C SER A 629 -12.74 -19.77 8.71
N GLY A 630 -13.82 -20.14 8.02
CA GLY A 630 -13.97 -21.45 7.37
C GLY A 630 -13.51 -21.42 5.93
N THR A 631 -12.65 -22.36 5.51
CA THR A 631 -12.15 -22.44 4.13
C THR A 631 -13.28 -22.46 3.09
N LYS A 632 -14.41 -23.12 3.38
CA LYS A 632 -15.58 -23.11 2.49
C LYS A 632 -16.16 -21.68 2.34
N PRO A 633 -16.65 -21.00 3.39
CA PRO A 633 -17.20 -19.65 3.23
C PRO A 633 -16.21 -18.61 2.69
N SER A 634 -14.90 -18.70 2.96
CA SER A 634 -13.91 -17.81 2.32
C SER A 634 -13.86 -18.03 0.80
N ILE A 635 -13.89 -19.30 0.35
CA ILE A 635 -13.95 -19.67 -1.07
C ILE A 635 -15.30 -19.27 -1.68
N ASP A 636 -16.42 -19.42 -0.97
CA ASP A 636 -17.75 -18.96 -1.41
C ASP A 636 -17.78 -17.42 -1.59
N PHE A 637 -17.15 -16.66 -0.68
CA PHE A 637 -17.07 -15.19 -0.75
C PHE A 637 -16.11 -14.70 -1.83
N ILE A 638 -14.93 -15.32 -2.00
CA ILE A 638 -14.03 -15.06 -3.13
C ILE A 638 -14.79 -15.29 -4.44
N SER A 639 -15.55 -16.39 -4.55
CA SER A 639 -16.43 -16.64 -5.70
C SER A 639 -17.38 -15.47 -5.93
N LYS A 640 -18.03 -15.00 -4.86
CA LYS A 640 -19.02 -13.93 -4.94
C LYS A 640 -18.41 -12.61 -5.38
N ILE A 641 -17.37 -12.09 -4.71
CA ILE A 641 -16.81 -10.78 -5.08
C ILE A 641 -16.18 -10.78 -6.48
N LEU A 642 -15.69 -11.93 -6.95
CA LEU A 642 -15.23 -12.09 -8.34
C LEU A 642 -16.40 -12.05 -9.32
N HIS A 643 -17.52 -12.73 -9.06
CA HIS A 643 -18.71 -12.62 -9.89
C HIS A 643 -19.32 -11.21 -9.82
N ASP A 644 -19.46 -10.61 -8.64
CA ASP A 644 -19.99 -9.24 -8.46
C ASP A 644 -19.12 -8.20 -9.20
N ALA A 645 -17.79 -8.33 -9.16
CA ALA A 645 -16.87 -7.48 -9.94
C ALA A 645 -16.98 -7.72 -11.45
N TYR A 646 -17.13 -8.98 -11.86
CA TYR A 646 -17.23 -9.38 -13.27
C TYR A 646 -18.55 -8.90 -13.90
N ASP A 647 -19.66 -9.07 -13.18
CA ASP A 647 -21.02 -8.69 -13.57
C ASP A 647 -21.24 -7.16 -13.50
N SER A 648 -20.50 -6.44 -12.64
CA SER A 648 -20.47 -4.96 -12.63
C SER A 648 -19.57 -4.35 -13.70
N GLY A 649 -18.88 -5.16 -14.52
CA GLY A 649 -17.99 -4.69 -15.57
C GLY A 649 -16.70 -4.05 -15.07
N LEU A 650 -16.28 -4.34 -13.84
CA LEU A 650 -15.03 -3.83 -13.28
C LEU A 650 -13.82 -4.45 -14.01
N ALA A 651 -12.90 -3.60 -14.44
CA ALA A 651 -11.60 -4.02 -14.97
C ALA A 651 -10.69 -4.61 -13.86
N PHE A 652 -10.36 -5.90 -13.99
CA PHE A 652 -9.43 -6.66 -13.17
C PHE A 652 -8.82 -7.89 -13.89
N ASP A 653 -7.60 -8.27 -13.53
CA ASP A 653 -7.03 -9.62 -13.67
C ASP A 653 -6.36 -10.03 -12.35
N ILE A 654 -6.69 -11.22 -11.83
CA ILE A 654 -6.11 -11.76 -10.59
C ILE A 654 -5.66 -13.23 -10.73
N SER A 655 -5.36 -13.65 -11.96
CA SER A 655 -5.05 -15.04 -12.32
C SER A 655 -3.83 -15.62 -11.59
N ASP A 656 -2.91 -14.77 -11.12
CA ASP A 656 -1.75 -15.09 -10.26
C ASP A 656 -2.15 -15.58 -8.86
N LEU A 657 -3.31 -15.18 -8.33
CA LEU A 657 -3.81 -15.62 -7.03
C LEU A 657 -4.43 -17.02 -7.10
N ARG A 658 -4.88 -17.46 -8.28
CA ARG A 658 -5.55 -18.76 -8.51
C ARG A 658 -4.81 -19.96 -7.89
N PRO A 659 -3.48 -20.11 -7.96
CA PRO A 659 -2.76 -21.23 -7.33
C PRO A 659 -2.83 -21.19 -5.80
N LYS A 660 -2.73 -20.00 -5.18
CA LYS A 660 -2.88 -19.82 -3.72
C LYS A 660 -4.30 -20.20 -3.28
N ILE A 661 -5.31 -19.77 -4.05
CA ILE A 661 -6.74 -20.05 -3.80
C ILE A 661 -7.04 -21.55 -3.95
N LEU A 662 -6.48 -22.20 -4.97
CA LEU A 662 -6.63 -23.65 -5.18
C LEU A 662 -5.96 -24.46 -4.06
N ALA A 663 -4.74 -24.09 -3.65
CA ALA A 663 -4.04 -24.75 -2.54
C ALA A 663 -4.78 -24.59 -1.20
N PHE A 664 -5.28 -23.38 -0.92
CA PHE A 664 -6.10 -23.10 0.26
C PHE A 664 -7.40 -23.90 0.27
N ALA A 665 -8.09 -24.01 -0.88
CA ALA A 665 -9.30 -24.83 -1.04
C ALA A 665 -9.03 -26.33 -0.82
N ASN A 666 -7.89 -26.84 -1.32
CA ASN A 666 -7.50 -28.25 -1.19
C ASN A 666 -7.22 -28.64 0.27
N ASN A 667 -6.72 -27.69 1.08
CA ASN A 667 -6.48 -27.86 2.52
C ASN A 667 -7.75 -27.84 3.39
N SER A 668 -8.96 -27.88 2.82
CA SER A 668 -10.20 -27.97 3.60
C SER A 668 -10.40 -29.37 4.20
N THR A 669 -10.36 -29.48 5.52
CA THR A 669 -10.45 -30.75 6.29
C THR A 669 -11.73 -31.58 6.09
N HIS A 670 -12.83 -30.97 5.62
CA HIS A 670 -14.13 -31.66 5.51
C HIS A 670 -14.87 -31.44 4.17
N GLN A 671 -14.40 -30.54 3.30
CA GLN A 671 -15.10 -30.13 2.08
C GLN A 671 -14.15 -29.84 0.89
N SER A 672 -12.92 -30.34 0.90
CA SER A 672 -11.90 -30.05 -0.14
C SER A 672 -12.40 -30.29 -1.57
N SER A 673 -13.07 -31.42 -1.82
CA SER A 673 -13.62 -31.75 -3.14
C SER A 673 -14.75 -30.81 -3.60
N TYR A 674 -15.49 -30.17 -2.68
CA TYR A 674 -16.41 -29.08 -3.02
C TYR A 674 -15.65 -27.79 -3.31
N CYS A 675 -14.75 -27.37 -2.40
CA CYS A 675 -14.05 -26.09 -2.50
C CYS A 675 -13.17 -26.03 -3.76
N VAL A 676 -12.43 -27.09 -4.08
CA VAL A 676 -11.59 -27.18 -5.29
C VAL A 676 -12.46 -27.12 -6.55
N LYS A 677 -13.64 -27.75 -6.54
CA LYS A 677 -14.59 -27.67 -7.66
C LYS A 677 -15.15 -26.26 -7.83
N LEU A 678 -15.47 -25.54 -6.75
CA LEU A 678 -15.95 -24.16 -6.83
C LEU A 678 -14.85 -23.20 -7.33
N VAL A 679 -13.61 -23.34 -6.85
CA VAL A 679 -12.46 -22.56 -7.35
C VAL A 679 -12.22 -22.79 -8.85
N SER A 680 -12.49 -23.99 -9.37
CA SER A 680 -12.39 -24.26 -10.81
C SER A 680 -13.41 -23.50 -11.68
N GLN A 681 -14.45 -22.90 -11.06
CA GLN A 681 -15.56 -22.21 -11.73
C GLN A 681 -15.55 -20.68 -11.56
N MET A 682 -14.58 -20.09 -10.84
CA MET A 682 -14.51 -18.65 -10.59
C MET A 682 -13.92 -17.85 -11.78
N PRO A 683 -14.44 -16.64 -12.09
CA PRO A 683 -13.83 -15.72 -13.05
C PRO A 683 -12.65 -14.98 -12.39
N PHE A 684 -11.42 -15.43 -12.64
CA PHE A 684 -10.20 -14.77 -12.15
C PHE A 684 -9.78 -13.54 -12.96
N GLN A 685 -10.49 -13.24 -14.05
CA GLN A 685 -10.19 -12.12 -14.93
C GLN A 685 -11.49 -11.54 -15.45
N SER A 686 -11.55 -10.21 -15.52
CA SER A 686 -12.60 -9.43 -16.16
C SER A 686 -12.39 -9.32 -17.68
N ASN A 687 -13.15 -8.41 -18.28
CA ASN A 687 -13.22 -8.25 -19.72
C ASN A 687 -12.34 -7.11 -20.24
N GLU A 688 -11.87 -6.21 -19.37
CA GLU A 688 -11.22 -4.93 -19.72
C GLU A 688 -10.04 -4.61 -18.77
N SER A 689 -9.12 -3.78 -19.24
CA SER A 689 -7.88 -3.35 -18.56
C SER A 689 -8.07 -2.13 -17.65
N SER A 690 -7.13 -1.94 -16.73
CA SER A 690 -6.99 -0.69 -15.97
C SER A 690 -6.63 0.48 -16.91
N LYS A 691 -7.08 1.71 -16.58
CA LYS A 691 -6.88 2.89 -17.44
C LYS A 691 -5.55 3.61 -17.16
N PRO A 692 -4.92 4.23 -18.18
CA PRO A 692 -3.63 4.93 -18.06
C PRO A 692 -3.70 6.29 -17.34
N PRO A 693 -2.53 6.94 -17.07
CA PRO A 693 -2.45 8.24 -16.40
C PRO A 693 -3.30 9.33 -17.07
N THR A 694 -3.98 10.13 -16.25
CA THR A 694 -5.10 10.98 -16.69
C THR A 694 -4.74 12.26 -17.46
N GLU A 695 -3.46 12.64 -17.59
CA GLU A 695 -3.01 13.76 -18.44
C GLU A 695 -1.47 13.71 -18.59
N TYR A 696 -0.95 13.72 -19.82
CA TYR A 696 0.49 13.86 -20.09
C TYR A 696 0.90 15.34 -20.04
N LYS A 697 2.14 15.62 -19.61
CA LYS A 697 2.66 17.00 -19.47
C LYS A 697 2.78 17.72 -20.83
N GLU A 698 3.20 16.98 -21.85
CA GLU A 698 3.47 17.44 -23.21
C GLU A 698 2.97 16.38 -24.20
N ASP A 699 2.53 16.80 -25.39
CA ASP A 699 1.93 15.89 -26.38
C ASP A 699 2.96 15.14 -27.24
N THR A 700 4.23 15.56 -27.17
CA THR A 700 5.39 15.03 -27.90
C THR A 700 5.73 13.61 -27.44
N LEU A 701 6.01 12.72 -28.41
CA LEU A 701 6.49 11.36 -28.12
C LEU A 701 7.93 11.39 -27.59
N VAL A 702 8.20 10.46 -26.65
CA VAL A 702 9.51 10.26 -26.04
C VAL A 702 9.88 8.78 -26.16
N PHE A 703 10.96 8.47 -26.86
CA PHE A 703 11.49 7.12 -26.96
C PHE A 703 12.39 6.82 -25.77
N PHE A 704 12.32 5.60 -25.21
CA PHE A 704 13.13 5.20 -24.06
C PHE A 704 13.50 3.71 -24.10
N ASP A 705 14.54 3.37 -23.34
CA ASP A 705 15.06 2.02 -23.12
C ASP A 705 15.72 1.96 -21.71
N VAL A 706 15.83 0.78 -21.10
CA VAL A 706 16.43 0.63 -19.76
C VAL A 706 17.39 -0.56 -19.63
N GLU A 707 18.52 -0.33 -18.97
CA GLU A 707 19.54 -1.36 -18.73
C GLU A 707 19.75 -1.61 -17.22
N VAL A 708 19.85 -2.89 -16.83
CA VAL A 708 19.81 -3.32 -15.41
C VAL A 708 20.89 -4.34 -15.09
N PHE A 709 21.81 -3.94 -14.20
CA PHE A 709 22.90 -4.75 -13.65
C PHE A 709 22.89 -4.64 -12.12
N PRO A 710 23.57 -5.54 -11.37
CA PRO A 710 23.55 -5.54 -9.90
C PRO A 710 23.91 -4.19 -9.24
N ASN A 711 24.82 -3.42 -9.85
CA ASN A 711 25.27 -2.12 -9.36
C ASN A 711 24.90 -0.92 -10.26
N LEU A 712 24.25 -1.14 -11.40
CA LEU A 712 23.98 -0.08 -12.39
C LEU A 712 22.55 -0.21 -12.92
N PHE A 713 21.80 0.89 -12.85
CA PHE A 713 20.53 1.08 -13.54
C PHE A 713 20.65 2.28 -14.46
N LEU A 714 20.40 2.06 -15.75
CA LEU A 714 20.34 3.12 -16.75
C LEU A 714 18.92 3.27 -17.26
N VAL A 715 18.51 4.51 -17.47
CA VAL A 715 17.32 4.86 -18.23
C VAL A 715 17.74 5.92 -19.24
N ASN A 716 17.73 5.56 -20.52
CA ASN A 716 18.04 6.52 -21.57
C ASN A 716 16.76 6.84 -22.32
N TRP A 717 16.59 8.11 -22.69
CA TRP A 717 15.40 8.55 -23.42
C TRP A 717 15.67 9.77 -24.29
N LYS A 718 14.87 9.97 -25.34
CA LYS A 718 14.92 11.18 -26.17
C LYS A 718 13.54 11.60 -26.67
N TYR A 719 13.35 12.90 -26.86
CA TYR A 719 12.20 13.41 -27.61
C TYR A 719 12.30 13.03 -29.09
N ALA A 720 11.17 12.74 -29.74
CA ALA A 720 11.12 12.37 -31.15
C ALA A 720 11.78 13.41 -32.09
N GLY A 721 12.60 12.93 -33.03
CA GLY A 721 13.27 13.68 -34.09
C GLY A 721 14.81 13.56 -34.05
N GLU A 722 15.43 13.32 -35.22
CA GLU A 722 16.87 13.06 -35.41
C GLU A 722 17.83 14.05 -34.74
N LYS A 723 17.40 15.31 -34.54
CA LYS A 723 18.22 16.38 -33.95
C LYS A 723 18.29 16.31 -32.42
N ASN A 724 17.43 15.52 -31.79
CA ASN A 724 17.37 15.37 -30.34
C ASN A 724 18.36 14.30 -29.89
N LYS A 725 19.13 14.61 -28.84
CA LYS A 725 20.09 13.69 -28.24
C LYS A 725 19.44 12.90 -27.10
N CYS A 726 19.92 11.69 -26.88
CA CYS A 726 19.55 10.90 -25.72
C CYS A 726 19.99 11.58 -24.42
N VAL A 727 19.08 11.62 -23.46
CA VAL A 727 19.32 11.97 -22.06
C VAL A 727 19.64 10.67 -21.33
N ARG A 728 20.87 10.53 -20.85
CA ARG A 728 21.34 9.37 -20.09
C ARG A 728 21.08 9.58 -18.60
N MET A 729 20.29 8.72 -17.97
CA MET A 729 20.03 8.78 -16.53
C MET A 729 20.77 7.61 -15.86
N ILE A 730 21.85 7.92 -15.13
CA ILE A 730 22.68 6.93 -14.44
C ILE A 730 22.22 6.82 -12.99
N ASN A 731 21.79 5.63 -12.57
CA ASN A 731 21.23 5.35 -11.25
C ASN A 731 20.16 6.39 -10.81
N PRO A 732 19.15 6.70 -11.63
CA PRO A 732 18.17 7.74 -11.36
C PRO A 732 17.41 7.53 -10.06
N SER A 733 17.09 8.62 -9.37
CA SER A 733 16.23 8.58 -8.18
C SER A 733 14.77 8.28 -8.55
N ALA A 734 13.96 7.91 -7.56
CA ALA A 734 12.52 7.75 -7.73
C ALA A 734 11.85 9.03 -8.28
N THR A 735 12.34 10.21 -7.88
CA THR A 735 11.87 11.52 -8.35
C THR A 735 12.17 11.75 -9.82
N ASP A 736 13.35 11.32 -10.29
CA ASP A 736 13.73 11.45 -11.69
C ASP A 736 12.86 10.55 -12.59
N ILE A 737 12.52 9.35 -12.10
CA ILE A 737 11.56 8.46 -12.79
C ILE A 737 10.15 9.03 -12.75
N GLU A 738 9.66 9.58 -11.63
CA GLU A 738 8.33 10.21 -11.56
C GLU A 738 8.15 11.28 -12.65
N GLU A 739 9.20 12.05 -12.92
CA GLU A 739 9.20 13.10 -13.92
C GLU A 739 9.22 12.56 -15.36
N LEU A 740 9.92 11.44 -15.59
CA LEU A 740 9.90 10.72 -16.87
C LEU A 740 8.52 10.12 -17.17
N LEU A 741 7.84 9.54 -16.18
CA LEU A 741 6.50 8.93 -16.33
C LEU A 741 5.38 9.95 -16.65
N LYS A 742 5.67 11.26 -16.65
CA LYS A 742 4.74 12.32 -17.07
C LYS A 742 4.77 12.60 -18.58
N LEU A 743 5.69 11.97 -19.31
CA LEU A 743 5.87 12.09 -20.76
C LEU A 743 5.21 10.93 -21.52
N LYS A 744 4.98 11.07 -22.83
CA LYS A 744 4.45 9.99 -23.68
C LYS A 744 5.55 8.99 -24.05
N LEU A 745 5.85 8.09 -23.12
CA LEU A 745 6.91 7.09 -23.26
C LEU A 745 6.56 6.00 -24.29
N VAL A 746 7.41 5.84 -25.30
CA VAL A 746 7.34 4.82 -26.34
C VAL A 746 8.57 3.93 -26.20
N GLY A 747 8.37 2.63 -26.00
CA GLY A 747 9.47 1.66 -25.88
C GLY A 747 9.25 0.44 -26.77
N PHE A 748 10.28 -0.40 -26.88
CA PHE A 748 10.23 -1.63 -27.67
C PHE A 748 10.10 -2.86 -26.76
N ASN A 749 8.95 -3.55 -26.77
CA ASN A 749 8.63 -4.68 -25.87
C ASN A 749 8.62 -4.28 -24.36
N CYS A 750 8.47 -2.99 -24.08
CA CYS A 750 8.63 -2.39 -22.76
C CYS A 750 7.55 -2.81 -21.74
N ARG A 751 6.35 -3.19 -22.20
CA ARG A 751 5.21 -3.45 -21.30
C ARG A 751 5.42 -4.62 -20.34
N ARG A 752 6.22 -5.62 -20.73
CA ARG A 752 6.49 -6.80 -19.91
C ARG A 752 7.82 -6.75 -19.13
N TYR A 753 8.67 -5.75 -19.35
CA TYR A 753 9.98 -5.65 -18.72
C TYR A 753 10.27 -4.23 -18.23
N ASP A 754 10.61 -3.30 -19.12
CA ASP A 754 11.10 -1.95 -18.81
C ASP A 754 10.15 -1.18 -17.89
N ASN A 755 8.85 -1.24 -18.20
CA ASN A 755 7.82 -0.60 -17.40
C ASN A 755 7.85 -1.08 -15.93
N HIS A 756 8.17 -2.36 -15.71
CA HIS A 756 8.21 -2.97 -14.38
C HIS A 756 9.47 -2.56 -13.61
N ILE A 757 10.59 -2.41 -14.32
CA ILE A 757 11.84 -1.89 -13.75
C ILE A 757 11.68 -0.40 -13.37
N LEU A 758 11.12 0.42 -14.27
CA LEU A 758 10.79 1.83 -13.99
C LEU A 758 9.83 1.95 -12.80
N TYR A 759 8.77 1.14 -12.75
CA TYR A 759 7.84 1.12 -11.62
C TYR A 759 8.54 0.70 -10.32
N GLY A 760 9.42 -0.30 -10.37
CA GLY A 760 10.27 -0.71 -9.25
C GLY A 760 11.12 0.44 -8.71
N ARG A 761 11.78 1.21 -9.59
CA ARG A 761 12.58 2.37 -9.17
C ARG A 761 11.69 3.46 -8.57
N TYR A 762 10.55 3.73 -9.20
CA TYR A 762 9.58 4.72 -8.74
C TYR A 762 9.05 4.44 -7.32
N ILE A 763 8.83 3.16 -6.97
CA ILE A 763 8.45 2.76 -5.59
C ILE A 763 9.64 2.64 -4.62
N GLY A 764 10.86 2.99 -5.05
CA GLY A 764 12.04 3.12 -4.18
C GLY A 764 13.03 1.95 -4.21
N TYR A 765 12.95 1.02 -5.16
CA TYR A 765 13.91 -0.08 -5.23
C TYR A 765 15.34 0.43 -5.48
N ASN A 766 16.31 -0.18 -4.81
CA ASN A 766 17.74 0.00 -5.09
C ASN A 766 18.20 -0.88 -6.28
N ASN A 767 19.46 -0.75 -6.69
CA ASN A 767 20.00 -1.40 -7.89
C ASN A 767 19.93 -2.94 -7.81
N ASP A 768 20.29 -3.51 -6.66
CA ASP A 768 20.25 -4.96 -6.41
C ASP A 768 18.82 -5.53 -6.41
N GLN A 769 17.87 -4.78 -5.85
CA GLN A 769 16.45 -5.12 -5.89
C GLN A 769 15.86 -5.06 -7.32
N LEU A 770 16.27 -4.08 -8.14
CA LEU A 770 15.88 -4.00 -9.55
C LEU A 770 16.49 -5.11 -10.38
N TYR A 771 17.76 -5.45 -10.16
CA TYR A 771 18.40 -6.60 -10.77
C TYR A 771 17.67 -7.90 -10.38
N THR A 772 17.37 -8.09 -9.10
CA THR A 772 16.57 -9.25 -8.62
C THR A 772 15.17 -9.30 -9.25
N LEU A 773 14.52 -8.14 -9.46
CA LEU A 773 13.25 -8.05 -10.17
C LEU A 773 13.40 -8.47 -11.65
N SER A 774 14.42 -7.94 -12.35
CA SER A 774 14.76 -8.31 -13.73
C SER A 774 14.95 -9.82 -13.89
N GLN A 775 15.76 -10.45 -13.03
CA GLN A 775 15.97 -11.90 -13.02
C GLN A 775 14.65 -12.68 -12.90
N ARG A 776 13.73 -12.23 -12.04
CA ARG A 776 12.43 -12.87 -11.83
C ARG A 776 11.48 -12.70 -13.02
N ILE A 777 11.53 -11.55 -13.71
CA ILE A 777 10.75 -11.30 -14.93
C ILE A 777 11.25 -12.19 -16.08
N ILE A 778 12.57 -12.22 -16.30
CA ILE A 778 13.22 -13.01 -17.35
C ILE A 778 13.03 -14.52 -17.11
N GLY A 779 13.07 -14.97 -15.85
CA GLY A 779 12.74 -16.34 -15.44
C GLY A 779 11.25 -16.69 -15.44
N GLU A 780 10.38 -15.87 -16.06
CA GLU A 780 8.92 -16.02 -16.16
C GLU A 780 8.22 -16.34 -14.81
N SER A 781 8.72 -15.78 -13.71
CA SER A 781 8.14 -16.03 -12.38
C SER A 781 6.73 -15.44 -12.29
N LYS A 782 5.74 -16.27 -11.94
CA LYS A 782 4.29 -15.93 -11.97
C LYS A 782 3.86 -14.69 -11.18
N ASN A 783 4.70 -14.17 -10.28
CA ASN A 783 4.44 -13.02 -9.43
C ASN A 783 5.53 -11.91 -9.57
N ALA A 784 6.22 -11.82 -10.71
CA ALA A 784 7.26 -10.82 -10.95
C ALA A 784 6.73 -9.49 -11.54
N LEU A 785 5.47 -9.46 -11.97
CA LEU A 785 4.87 -8.36 -12.72
C LEU A 785 3.88 -7.57 -11.85
N PHE A 786 3.72 -6.28 -12.13
CA PHE A 786 2.92 -5.31 -11.39
C PHE A 786 1.77 -4.83 -12.30
N GLY A 787 0.52 -4.95 -11.86
CA GLY A 787 -0.64 -4.56 -12.66
C GLY A 787 -0.60 -3.09 -13.10
N GLU A 788 -0.13 -2.20 -12.23
CA GLU A 788 0.02 -0.77 -12.50
C GLU A 788 1.11 -0.43 -13.52
N ALA A 789 2.16 -1.26 -13.65
CA ALA A 789 3.28 -0.98 -14.56
C ALA A 789 2.88 -1.06 -16.04
N TYR A 790 1.90 -1.89 -16.40
CA TYR A 790 1.50 -2.09 -17.80
C TYR A 790 1.07 -0.81 -18.54
N ASN A 791 0.68 0.24 -17.81
CA ASN A 791 0.09 1.47 -18.34
C ASN A 791 0.93 2.74 -18.10
N ILE A 792 2.20 2.61 -17.71
CA ILE A 792 3.08 3.78 -17.54
C ILE A 792 3.71 4.25 -18.88
N SER A 793 3.80 3.34 -19.86
CA SER A 793 4.11 3.66 -21.25
C SER A 793 2.87 4.20 -21.99
N TYR A 794 3.08 5.10 -22.95
CA TYR A 794 2.06 5.53 -23.90
C TYR A 794 1.76 4.47 -24.96
N THR A 795 2.77 3.73 -25.43
CA THR A 795 2.59 2.55 -26.30
C THR A 795 3.84 1.68 -26.33
N ASP A 796 3.70 0.48 -26.90
CA ASP A 796 4.76 -0.51 -27.09
C ASP A 796 4.82 -0.93 -28.57
N ILE A 797 5.95 -0.66 -29.21
CA ILE A 797 6.18 -0.95 -30.64
C ILE A 797 6.02 -2.44 -30.94
N TYR A 798 6.47 -3.31 -30.04
CA TYR A 798 6.39 -4.75 -30.23
C TYR A 798 4.94 -5.25 -30.15
N ASP A 799 4.03 -4.58 -29.44
CA ASP A 799 2.61 -4.94 -29.40
C ASP A 799 1.90 -4.61 -30.73
N PHE A 800 2.05 -3.39 -31.24
CA PHE A 800 1.33 -2.95 -32.44
C PHE A 800 1.97 -3.37 -33.77
N SER A 801 3.31 -3.51 -33.84
CA SER A 801 3.99 -3.90 -35.07
C SER A 801 3.44 -5.21 -35.65
N SER A 802 3.08 -5.20 -36.92
CA SER A 802 2.67 -6.40 -37.69
C SER A 802 3.82 -7.41 -37.81
N LYS A 803 5.07 -6.95 -37.76
CA LYS A 803 6.29 -7.76 -37.89
C LYS A 803 6.92 -8.07 -36.52
N LYS A 804 6.70 -9.29 -36.02
CA LYS A 804 7.19 -9.73 -34.71
C LYS A 804 8.64 -10.24 -34.77
N GLN A 805 9.61 -9.37 -34.48
CA GLN A 805 11.03 -9.72 -34.34
C GLN A 805 11.72 -8.85 -33.27
N SER A 806 12.99 -9.13 -32.93
CA SER A 806 13.75 -8.34 -31.95
C SER A 806 14.25 -7.01 -32.54
N LEU A 807 14.52 -6.02 -31.69
CA LEU A 807 15.08 -4.72 -32.09
C LEU A 807 16.37 -4.88 -32.90
N LYS A 808 17.26 -5.79 -32.48
CA LYS A 808 18.51 -6.14 -33.19
C LYS A 808 18.28 -6.68 -34.61
N LYS A 809 17.17 -7.38 -34.87
CA LYS A 809 16.81 -7.82 -36.23
C LYS A 809 16.29 -6.67 -37.08
N PHE A 810 15.56 -5.72 -36.48
CA PHE A 810 15.20 -4.50 -37.18
C PHE A 810 16.42 -3.63 -37.49
N GLN A 811 17.42 -3.55 -36.61
CA GLN A 811 18.68 -2.83 -36.90
C GLN A 811 19.32 -3.32 -38.20
N ILE A 812 19.50 -4.64 -38.29
CA ILE A 812 20.01 -5.34 -39.48
C ILE A 812 19.15 -5.09 -40.73
N GLU A 813 17.83 -5.20 -40.61
CA GLU A 813 16.91 -5.05 -41.74
C GLU A 813 16.85 -3.61 -42.28
N LEU A 814 16.86 -2.62 -41.39
CA LEU A 814 16.81 -1.19 -41.76
C LEU A 814 18.18 -0.63 -42.12
N GLY A 815 19.26 -1.40 -41.96
CA GLY A 815 20.63 -0.96 -42.24
C GLY A 815 21.10 0.18 -41.32
N ILE A 816 20.58 0.21 -40.09
CA ILE A 816 20.97 1.16 -39.03
C ILE A 816 21.98 0.48 -38.08
N HIS A 817 22.68 1.29 -37.28
CA HIS A 817 23.80 0.84 -36.45
C HIS A 817 23.44 -0.38 -35.59
N HIS A 818 24.14 -1.49 -35.82
CA HIS A 818 23.92 -2.72 -35.07
C HIS A 818 24.92 -2.83 -33.92
N GLN A 819 24.42 -3.05 -32.70
CA GLN A 819 25.27 -3.15 -31.52
C GLN A 819 24.68 -4.14 -30.51
N GLU A 820 25.53 -5.02 -29.97
CA GLU A 820 25.21 -5.99 -28.92
C GLU A 820 26.18 -5.82 -27.74
N LEU A 821 25.69 -5.93 -26.50
CA LEU A 821 26.50 -5.66 -25.31
C LEU A 821 27.25 -6.91 -24.83
N GLY A 822 28.56 -6.96 -25.07
CA GLY A 822 29.43 -8.09 -24.69
C GLY A 822 29.77 -8.22 -23.20
N LEU A 823 29.00 -7.61 -22.29
CA LEU A 823 29.24 -7.69 -20.84
C LEU A 823 28.38 -8.78 -20.19
N PRO A 824 28.89 -9.50 -19.17
CA PRO A 824 28.09 -10.43 -18.38
C PRO A 824 27.01 -9.68 -17.58
N TRP A 825 25.76 -9.82 -18.03
CA TRP A 825 24.56 -9.23 -17.42
C TRP A 825 24.35 -9.60 -15.94
N ASP A 826 24.93 -10.70 -15.48
CA ASP A 826 24.81 -11.22 -14.12
C ASP A 826 25.87 -10.68 -13.14
N GLN A 827 26.77 -9.82 -13.61
CA GLN A 827 27.89 -9.26 -12.83
C GLN A 827 27.80 -7.74 -12.72
N PRO A 828 28.30 -7.13 -11.63
CA PRO A 828 28.38 -5.69 -11.52
C PRO A 828 29.33 -5.10 -12.59
N VAL A 829 28.89 -4.02 -13.23
CA VAL A 829 29.65 -3.31 -14.27
C VAL A 829 30.69 -2.38 -13.61
N PRO A 830 31.98 -2.47 -13.97
CA PRO A 830 32.98 -1.50 -13.54
C PRO A 830 32.61 -0.07 -13.94
N GLU A 831 32.82 0.92 -13.05
CA GLU A 831 32.39 2.31 -13.28
C GLU A 831 32.97 2.92 -14.55
N GLU A 832 34.22 2.58 -14.89
CA GLU A 832 34.87 3.01 -16.12
C GLU A 832 34.18 2.50 -17.39
N LYS A 833 33.32 1.47 -17.29
CA LYS A 833 32.52 0.92 -18.41
C LYS A 833 31.06 1.36 -18.41
N TRP A 834 30.59 2.16 -17.44
CA TRP A 834 29.20 2.63 -17.42
C TRP A 834 28.84 3.47 -18.66
N HIS A 835 29.79 4.23 -19.21
CA HIS A 835 29.59 5.00 -20.44
C HIS A 835 29.29 4.10 -21.65
N LEU A 836 29.93 2.93 -21.74
CA LEU A 836 29.73 1.95 -22.83
C LEU A 836 28.32 1.35 -22.77
N VAL A 837 27.81 1.02 -21.59
CA VAL A 837 26.43 0.54 -21.41
C VAL A 837 25.42 1.65 -21.76
N ALA A 838 25.72 2.90 -21.40
CA ALA A 838 24.88 4.03 -21.77
C ALA A 838 24.92 4.36 -23.28
N GLU A 839 26.03 4.10 -23.97
CA GLU A 839 26.12 4.22 -25.44
C GLU A 839 25.33 3.12 -26.15
N TYR A 840 25.39 1.89 -25.64
CA TYR A 840 24.56 0.79 -26.10
C TYR A 840 23.05 1.09 -25.96
N CYS A 841 22.63 1.57 -24.79
CA CYS A 841 21.24 1.96 -24.53
C CYS A 841 20.80 3.16 -25.39
N ASP A 842 21.69 4.14 -25.67
CA ASP A 842 21.42 5.22 -26.64
C ASP A 842 21.14 4.70 -28.06
N ASN A 843 21.84 3.65 -28.48
CA ASN A 843 21.61 3.03 -29.79
C ASN A 843 20.23 2.33 -29.83
N ASP A 844 19.82 1.66 -28.75
CA ASP A 844 18.51 1.00 -28.70
C ASP A 844 17.35 2.02 -28.58
N VAL A 845 17.52 3.15 -27.89
CA VAL A 845 16.56 4.29 -27.96
C VAL A 845 16.43 4.84 -29.38
N THR A 846 17.56 5.00 -30.09
CA THR A 846 17.56 5.53 -31.46
C THR A 846 17.01 4.53 -32.47
N SER A 847 17.28 3.24 -32.28
CA SER A 847 16.70 2.15 -33.06
C SER A 847 15.20 2.03 -32.82
N THR A 848 14.74 2.22 -31.59
CA THR A 848 13.31 2.23 -31.23
C THR A 848 12.56 3.33 -31.97
N GLU A 849 13.13 4.53 -32.10
CA GLU A 849 12.58 5.59 -32.96
C GLU A 849 12.54 5.19 -34.45
N ALA A 850 13.64 4.66 -34.99
CA ALA A 850 13.72 4.25 -36.39
C ALA A 850 12.67 3.17 -36.74
N VAL A 851 12.45 2.21 -35.84
CA VAL A 851 11.41 1.18 -36.00
C VAL A 851 10.00 1.75 -35.83
N PHE A 852 9.82 2.79 -35.00
CA PHE A 852 8.53 3.47 -34.89
C PHE A 852 8.13 4.14 -36.21
N GLU A 853 9.07 4.82 -36.88
CA GLU A 853 8.82 5.47 -38.17
C GLU A 853 8.66 4.45 -39.31
N ASP A 854 9.45 3.37 -39.32
CA ASP A 854 9.29 2.23 -40.25
C ASP A 854 7.95 1.48 -40.07
N ARG A 855 7.40 1.45 -38.84
CA ARG A 855 6.09 0.84 -38.50
C ARG A 855 5.00 1.88 -38.23
N LYS A 856 5.14 3.09 -38.78
CA LYS A 856 4.19 4.21 -38.58
C LYS A 856 2.76 3.88 -39.03
N GLU A 857 2.62 3.14 -40.13
CA GLU A 857 1.30 2.65 -40.61
C GLU A 857 0.62 1.70 -39.60
N ASP A 858 1.38 0.81 -38.94
CA ASP A 858 0.85 -0.03 -37.86
C ASP A 858 0.40 0.82 -36.66
N PHE A 859 1.10 1.93 -36.37
CA PHE A 859 0.71 2.85 -35.30
C PHE A 859 -0.51 3.71 -35.66
N ILE A 860 -0.63 4.19 -36.91
CA ILE A 860 -1.84 4.89 -37.38
C ILE A 860 -3.04 3.94 -37.34
N ALA A 861 -2.87 2.70 -37.82
CA ALA A 861 -3.88 1.66 -37.67
C ALA A 861 -4.24 1.43 -36.19
N ARG A 862 -3.26 1.45 -35.27
CA ARG A 862 -3.50 1.38 -33.83
C ARG A 862 -4.33 2.56 -33.30
N GLN A 863 -4.06 3.79 -33.74
CA GLN A 863 -4.84 4.96 -33.35
C GLN A 863 -6.31 4.83 -33.80
N ILE A 864 -6.53 4.38 -35.04
CA ILE A 864 -7.88 4.07 -35.55
C ILE A 864 -8.55 2.99 -34.68
N LEU A 865 -7.86 1.88 -34.37
CA LEU A 865 -8.41 0.82 -33.51
C LEU A 865 -8.75 1.30 -32.09
N ALA A 866 -7.92 2.16 -31.50
CA ALA A 866 -8.18 2.79 -30.20
C ALA A 866 -9.48 3.61 -30.25
N GLU A 867 -9.64 4.45 -31.27
CA GLU A 867 -10.83 5.29 -31.45
C GLU A 867 -12.10 4.48 -31.76
N LEU A 868 -12.00 3.40 -32.55
CA LEU A 868 -13.12 2.49 -32.84
C LEU A 868 -13.59 1.70 -31.60
N SER A 869 -12.66 1.35 -30.70
CA SER A 869 -12.93 0.52 -29.52
C SER A 869 -13.22 1.31 -28.24
N GLY A 870 -12.84 2.59 -28.18
CA GLY A 870 -12.83 3.39 -26.96
C GLY A 870 -11.77 2.97 -25.94
N LEU A 871 -10.79 2.16 -26.35
CA LEU A 871 -9.59 1.81 -25.58
C LEU A 871 -8.42 2.75 -25.93
N THR A 872 -7.29 2.58 -25.26
CA THR A 872 -6.11 3.42 -25.46
C THR A 872 -5.08 2.76 -26.37
N VAL A 873 -4.19 3.52 -27.00
CA VAL A 873 -3.16 2.96 -27.92
C VAL A 873 -2.14 2.04 -27.22
N ASN A 874 -2.13 1.98 -25.89
CA ASN A 874 -1.32 1.07 -25.07
C ASN A 874 -2.01 -0.28 -24.76
N ASP A 875 -3.33 -0.39 -24.99
CA ASP A 875 -4.04 -1.68 -24.89
C ASP A 875 -3.52 -2.64 -25.98
N THR A 876 -3.85 -3.94 -25.94
CA THR A 876 -3.34 -4.89 -26.97
C THR A 876 -4.20 -4.89 -28.23
N THR A 877 -3.65 -5.23 -29.41
CA THR A 877 -4.45 -5.40 -30.65
C THR A 877 -5.62 -6.37 -30.43
N GLN A 878 -5.37 -7.44 -29.67
CA GLN A 878 -6.37 -8.43 -29.26
C GLN A 878 -7.53 -7.80 -28.47
N MET A 879 -7.24 -6.85 -27.57
CA MET A 879 -8.26 -6.20 -26.75
C MET A 879 -9.13 -5.22 -27.56
N HIS A 880 -8.53 -4.37 -28.41
CA HIS A 880 -9.30 -3.54 -29.34
C HIS A 880 -10.23 -4.41 -30.21
N THR A 881 -9.67 -5.47 -30.78
CA THR A 881 -10.40 -6.35 -31.69
C THR A 881 -11.56 -7.04 -30.97
N ALA A 882 -11.36 -7.51 -29.73
CA ALA A 882 -12.42 -8.14 -28.94
C ALA A 882 -13.50 -7.13 -28.51
N LYS A 883 -13.11 -5.90 -28.19
CA LYS A 883 -14.02 -4.80 -27.83
C LYS A 883 -14.86 -4.36 -29.03
N ILE A 884 -14.30 -4.32 -30.24
CA ILE A 884 -15.03 -4.01 -31.49
C ILE A 884 -16.03 -5.13 -31.83
N LEU A 885 -15.64 -6.40 -31.71
CA LEU A 885 -16.47 -7.54 -32.12
C LEU A 885 -17.52 -7.96 -31.10
N PHE A 886 -17.18 -7.93 -29.82
CA PHE A 886 -18.02 -8.45 -28.73
C PHE A 886 -18.54 -7.36 -27.79
N GLY A 887 -18.11 -6.10 -27.97
CA GLY A 887 -18.43 -5.02 -27.04
C GLY A 887 -17.89 -5.31 -25.64
N ASN A 888 -18.75 -5.12 -24.65
CA ASN A 888 -18.45 -5.41 -23.24
C ASN A 888 -18.79 -6.86 -22.86
N ASP A 889 -19.06 -7.76 -23.82
CA ASP A 889 -19.53 -9.11 -23.48
C ASP A 889 -18.49 -9.88 -22.64
N PRO A 890 -18.90 -10.47 -21.50
CA PRO A 890 -17.96 -11.19 -20.65
C PRO A 890 -17.52 -12.54 -21.20
N ARG A 891 -18.45 -13.26 -21.82
CA ARG A 891 -18.30 -14.65 -22.24
C ARG A 891 -18.85 -14.82 -23.65
N PRO A 892 -18.26 -14.14 -24.64
CA PRO A 892 -18.71 -14.26 -26.03
C PRO A 892 -18.71 -15.73 -26.49
N GLN A 893 -17.82 -16.56 -25.94
CA GLN A 893 -17.73 -18.00 -26.22
C GLN A 893 -19.00 -18.78 -25.86
N GLU A 894 -19.81 -18.34 -24.88
CA GLU A 894 -21.09 -18.98 -24.55
C GLU A 894 -22.14 -18.82 -25.68
N LYS A 895 -21.92 -17.87 -26.60
CA LYS A 895 -22.78 -17.57 -27.75
C LYS A 895 -22.21 -18.06 -29.08
N PHE A 896 -21.03 -18.69 -29.07
CA PHE A 896 -20.39 -19.23 -30.27
C PHE A 896 -21.08 -20.51 -30.74
N LEU A 897 -21.17 -20.66 -32.06
CA LEU A 897 -21.74 -21.85 -32.69
C LEU A 897 -20.60 -22.79 -33.09
N TYR A 898 -20.53 -23.95 -32.42
CA TYR A 898 -19.65 -25.03 -32.83
C TYR A 898 -20.37 -25.89 -33.87
N THR A 899 -19.77 -25.99 -35.05
CA THR A 899 -20.22 -26.85 -36.13
C THR A 899 -19.31 -28.08 -36.20
N ASP A 900 -19.90 -29.27 -36.07
CA ASP A 900 -19.22 -30.52 -36.39
C ASP A 900 -19.06 -30.62 -37.91
N LEU A 901 -17.81 -30.50 -38.38
CA LEU A 901 -17.49 -30.53 -39.80
C LEU A 901 -17.82 -31.87 -40.47
N SER A 902 -17.96 -32.98 -39.73
CA SER A 902 -18.35 -34.28 -40.31
C SER A 902 -19.78 -34.28 -40.86
N ILE A 903 -20.62 -33.35 -40.39
CA ILE A 903 -21.98 -33.12 -40.91
C ILE A 903 -21.92 -32.43 -42.27
N MET A 904 -21.00 -31.46 -42.45
CA MET A 904 -20.80 -30.74 -43.71
C MET A 904 -19.99 -31.53 -44.73
N PHE A 905 -19.04 -32.35 -44.26
CA PHE A 905 -18.11 -33.15 -45.04
C PHE A 905 -18.23 -34.63 -44.62
N PRO A 906 -19.25 -35.37 -45.10
CA PRO A 906 -19.49 -36.75 -44.67
C PRO A 906 -18.29 -37.66 -44.91
N GLY A 907 -17.79 -38.29 -43.85
CA GLY A 907 -16.61 -39.15 -43.87
C GLY A 907 -15.31 -38.48 -43.43
N TYR A 908 -15.33 -37.20 -43.03
CA TYR A 908 -14.24 -36.58 -42.28
C TYR A 908 -14.18 -37.11 -40.85
N THR A 909 -12.97 -37.34 -40.34
CA THR A 909 -12.69 -37.83 -38.99
C THR A 909 -11.55 -37.06 -38.34
N TYR A 910 -11.59 -36.95 -37.00
CA TYR A 910 -10.53 -36.41 -36.17
C TYR A 910 -10.32 -37.32 -34.96
N ASP A 911 -9.09 -37.80 -34.76
CA ASP A 911 -8.70 -38.64 -33.64
C ASP A 911 -7.30 -38.26 -33.13
N GLY A 912 -7.16 -38.03 -31.83
CA GLY A 912 -5.87 -37.84 -31.17
C GLY A 912 -4.97 -36.71 -31.69
N GLY A 913 -5.52 -35.69 -32.36
CA GLY A 913 -4.73 -34.64 -33.02
C GLY A 913 -4.30 -34.97 -34.46
N LYS A 914 -4.97 -35.93 -35.12
CA LYS A 914 -4.85 -36.22 -36.54
C LYS A 914 -6.22 -36.15 -37.20
N SER A 915 -6.29 -35.49 -38.35
CA SER A 915 -7.49 -35.42 -39.18
C SER A 915 -7.35 -36.34 -40.39
N SER A 916 -8.47 -36.86 -40.90
CA SER A 916 -8.49 -37.48 -42.22
C SER A 916 -9.81 -37.23 -42.95
N TYR A 917 -9.73 -36.96 -44.24
CA TYR A 917 -10.88 -36.86 -45.12
C TYR A 917 -10.55 -37.39 -46.52
N ARG A 918 -11.44 -38.22 -47.08
CA ARG A 918 -11.27 -38.87 -48.40
C ARG A 918 -9.93 -39.63 -48.59
N GLY A 919 -9.27 -40.02 -47.49
CA GLY A 919 -7.98 -40.71 -47.48
C GLY A 919 -6.76 -39.79 -47.33
N GLU A 920 -6.97 -38.49 -47.14
CA GLU A 920 -5.92 -37.46 -47.09
C GLU A 920 -5.89 -36.75 -45.72
N ASP A 921 -4.79 -36.07 -45.40
CA ASP A 921 -4.64 -35.23 -44.20
C ASP A 921 -4.96 -33.76 -44.57
N PRO A 922 -6.01 -33.16 -44.00
CA PRO A 922 -6.35 -31.74 -44.20
C PRO A 922 -5.31 -30.74 -43.65
N GLY A 923 -4.41 -31.16 -42.74
CA GLY A 923 -3.44 -30.27 -42.10
C GLY A 923 -4.05 -29.31 -41.05
N GLU A 924 -3.21 -28.76 -40.17
CA GLU A 924 -3.64 -27.88 -39.05
C GLU A 924 -3.86 -26.41 -39.45
N GLY A 925 -3.07 -25.93 -40.41
CA GLY A 925 -3.07 -24.53 -40.87
C GLY A 925 -3.80 -24.29 -42.19
N GLY A 926 -4.34 -25.35 -42.79
CA GLY A 926 -4.81 -25.38 -44.17
C GLY A 926 -4.26 -26.60 -44.91
N TYR A 927 -4.92 -26.98 -46.01
CA TYR A 927 -4.53 -28.12 -46.82
C TYR A 927 -3.34 -27.77 -47.71
N VAL A 928 -2.35 -28.66 -47.76
CA VAL A 928 -1.20 -28.55 -48.65
C VAL A 928 -1.11 -29.81 -49.49
N TYR A 929 -1.08 -29.64 -50.81
CA TYR A 929 -0.90 -30.70 -51.79
C TYR A 929 0.09 -30.20 -52.84
N ALA A 930 1.09 -30.99 -53.18
CA ALA A 930 2.14 -30.59 -54.10
C ALA A 930 2.64 -31.77 -54.95
N GLU A 931 2.70 -31.54 -56.25
CA GLU A 931 3.34 -32.43 -57.22
C GLU A 931 4.57 -31.72 -57.78
N THR A 932 5.75 -32.02 -57.24
CA THR A 932 7.01 -31.38 -57.66
C THR A 932 7.33 -31.63 -59.13
N GLY A 933 7.75 -30.61 -59.85
CA GLY A 933 8.00 -30.67 -61.29
C GLY A 933 7.91 -29.29 -61.95
N VAL A 934 8.07 -29.27 -63.27
CA VAL A 934 7.91 -28.06 -64.09
C VAL A 934 6.65 -28.16 -64.93
N TYR A 935 5.92 -27.05 -65.00
CA TYR A 935 4.61 -26.94 -65.60
C TYR A 935 4.47 -25.62 -66.36
N GLU A 936 3.63 -25.63 -67.39
CA GLU A 936 3.32 -24.47 -68.22
C GLU A 936 1.87 -24.01 -68.02
N ASN A 937 1.62 -22.72 -68.31
CA ASN A 937 0.28 -22.11 -68.33
C ASN A 937 -0.53 -22.40 -67.05
N VAL A 938 0.10 -22.20 -65.89
CA VAL A 938 -0.46 -22.49 -64.57
C VAL A 938 -1.33 -21.32 -64.10
N ALA A 939 -2.64 -21.49 -64.15
CA ALA A 939 -3.56 -20.53 -63.54
C ALA A 939 -3.52 -20.67 -62.01
N LEU A 940 -3.31 -19.54 -61.34
CA LEU A 940 -3.41 -19.36 -59.89
C LEU A 940 -4.78 -18.79 -59.56
N LEU A 941 -5.63 -19.61 -58.94
CA LEU A 941 -6.93 -19.21 -58.44
C LEU A 941 -6.85 -19.19 -56.92
N ASP A 942 -7.15 -18.03 -56.33
CA ASP A 942 -6.99 -17.78 -54.89
C ASP A 942 -8.32 -17.39 -54.23
N VAL A 943 -8.56 -17.86 -53.00
CA VAL A 943 -9.76 -17.49 -52.25
C VAL A 943 -9.55 -16.16 -51.53
N ALA A 944 -10.21 -15.10 -52.03
CA ALA A 944 -10.03 -13.70 -51.63
C ALA A 944 -10.02 -13.40 -50.11
N SER A 945 -10.60 -14.29 -49.28
CA SER A 945 -10.44 -14.31 -47.82
C SER A 945 -10.92 -15.66 -47.24
N MET A 946 -10.14 -16.74 -47.34
CA MET A 946 -10.62 -18.08 -46.93
C MET A 946 -11.01 -18.18 -45.45
N HIS A 947 -10.10 -17.88 -44.51
CA HIS A 947 -10.40 -18.03 -43.08
C HIS A 947 -11.52 -17.08 -42.59
N PRO A 948 -11.56 -15.79 -42.96
CA PRO A 948 -12.68 -14.92 -42.63
C PRO A 948 -14.03 -15.42 -43.19
N THR A 949 -14.02 -15.98 -44.39
CA THR A 949 -15.23 -16.58 -45.00
C THR A 949 -15.62 -17.90 -44.34
N SER A 950 -14.66 -18.66 -43.82
CA SER A 950 -14.94 -19.84 -43.00
C SER A 950 -15.62 -19.46 -41.69
N ILE A 951 -15.16 -18.40 -41.02
CA ILE A 951 -15.80 -17.86 -39.79
C ILE A 951 -17.25 -17.43 -40.08
N GLU A 952 -17.47 -16.70 -41.16
CA GLU A 952 -18.79 -16.25 -41.62
C GLU A 952 -19.73 -17.43 -41.94
N MET A 953 -19.28 -18.40 -42.72
CA MET A 953 -20.11 -19.53 -43.19
C MET A 953 -20.35 -20.61 -42.13
N LEU A 954 -19.58 -20.62 -41.03
CA LEU A 954 -19.84 -21.46 -39.86
C LEU A 954 -20.74 -20.75 -38.82
N ASP A 955 -21.05 -19.47 -39.06
CA ASP A 955 -21.63 -18.56 -38.05
C ASP A 955 -20.90 -18.65 -36.69
N LEU A 956 -19.56 -18.72 -36.75
CA LEU A 956 -18.72 -19.19 -35.63
C LEU A 956 -18.96 -18.41 -34.33
N PHE A 957 -19.16 -17.09 -34.44
CA PHE A 957 -19.39 -16.20 -33.30
C PHE A 957 -20.88 -15.92 -33.03
N GLY A 958 -21.79 -16.66 -33.68
CA GLY A 958 -23.23 -16.49 -33.60
C GLY A 958 -23.65 -15.02 -33.84
N PRO A 959 -24.31 -14.35 -32.88
CA PRO A 959 -24.79 -12.98 -33.08
C PRO A 959 -23.69 -11.97 -33.43
N TYR A 960 -22.42 -12.24 -33.09
CA TYR A 960 -21.28 -11.37 -33.39
C TYR A 960 -20.69 -11.60 -34.79
N THR A 961 -21.00 -12.73 -35.46
CA THR A 961 -20.52 -13.00 -36.82
C THR A 961 -20.96 -11.92 -37.80
N LYS A 962 -22.14 -11.31 -37.58
CA LYS A 962 -22.61 -10.17 -38.40
C LYS A 962 -21.65 -8.97 -38.35
N ILE A 963 -21.12 -8.64 -37.17
CA ILE A 963 -20.15 -7.55 -37.00
C ILE A 963 -18.83 -7.90 -37.70
N TYR A 964 -18.37 -9.14 -37.56
CA TYR A 964 -17.20 -9.64 -38.29
C TYR A 964 -17.37 -9.58 -39.82
N SER A 965 -18.57 -9.92 -40.30
CA SER A 965 -18.94 -9.85 -41.72
C SER A 965 -19.02 -8.39 -42.20
N GLU A 966 -19.53 -7.46 -41.39
CA GLU A 966 -19.50 -6.02 -41.70
C GLU A 966 -18.06 -5.46 -41.76
N ILE A 967 -17.14 -5.92 -40.90
CA ILE A 967 -15.71 -5.57 -40.99
C ILE A 967 -15.09 -6.07 -42.30
N LYS A 968 -15.37 -7.33 -42.68
CA LYS A 968 -14.95 -7.93 -43.95
C LYS A 968 -15.52 -7.15 -45.15
N LEU A 969 -16.81 -6.85 -45.14
CA LEU A 969 -17.50 -6.11 -46.20
C LEU A 969 -17.00 -4.68 -46.31
N ALA A 970 -16.75 -3.98 -45.20
CA ALA A 970 -16.19 -2.63 -45.21
C ALA A 970 -14.80 -2.61 -45.86
N ARG A 971 -13.93 -3.56 -45.50
CA ARG A 971 -12.61 -3.71 -46.13
C ARG A 971 -12.72 -3.99 -47.64
N ILE A 972 -13.68 -4.81 -48.06
CA ILE A 972 -13.93 -5.12 -49.48
C ILE A 972 -14.45 -3.90 -50.23
N ALA A 973 -15.42 -3.17 -49.68
CA ALA A 973 -15.96 -1.95 -50.25
C ALA A 973 -14.87 -0.88 -50.43
N ILE A 974 -13.99 -0.71 -49.43
CA ILE A 974 -12.83 0.16 -49.52
C ILE A 974 -11.84 -0.30 -50.62
N LYS A 975 -11.49 -1.60 -50.69
CA LYS A 975 -10.64 -2.17 -51.77
C LYS A 975 -11.21 -1.87 -53.18
N HIS A 976 -12.54 -1.84 -53.32
CA HIS A 976 -13.24 -1.54 -54.58
C HIS A 976 -13.63 -0.06 -54.76
N LYS A 977 -13.22 0.83 -53.85
CA LYS A 977 -13.52 2.28 -53.87
C LYS A 977 -15.02 2.64 -53.76
N ASP A 978 -15.83 1.73 -53.21
CA ASP A 978 -17.24 1.95 -52.87
C ASP A 978 -17.37 2.59 -51.48
N TYR A 979 -17.00 3.88 -51.41
CA TYR A 979 -16.96 4.62 -50.15
C TYR A 979 -18.35 4.94 -49.59
N ASP A 980 -19.37 5.10 -50.44
CA ASP A 980 -20.74 5.40 -50.00
C ASP A 980 -21.35 4.23 -49.22
N SER A 981 -21.12 2.98 -49.68
CA SER A 981 -21.47 1.79 -48.92
C SER A 981 -20.65 1.68 -47.62
N ALA A 982 -19.34 1.88 -47.69
CA ALA A 982 -18.45 1.78 -46.52
C ALA A 982 -18.79 2.82 -45.42
N LYS A 983 -19.22 4.03 -45.80
CA LYS A 983 -19.67 5.09 -44.88
C LYS A 983 -20.90 4.73 -44.04
N GLN A 984 -21.67 3.72 -44.44
CA GLN A 984 -22.86 3.26 -43.69
C GLN A 984 -22.61 2.03 -42.81
N MET A 985 -21.49 1.32 -43.00
CA MET A 985 -21.16 0.10 -42.24
C MET A 985 -20.67 0.42 -40.82
N LEU A 986 -20.76 -0.57 -39.92
CA LEU A 986 -20.34 -0.46 -38.52
C LEU A 986 -20.95 0.77 -37.80
N GLY A 987 -22.23 1.07 -38.09
CA GLY A 987 -22.94 2.21 -37.50
C GLY A 987 -22.44 3.59 -37.95
N GLY A 988 -21.73 3.68 -39.07
CA GLY A 988 -21.22 4.94 -39.63
C GLY A 988 -19.93 5.45 -39.00
N ILE A 989 -19.33 4.70 -38.07
CA ILE A 989 -18.12 5.11 -37.34
C ILE A 989 -16.91 5.29 -38.30
N LEU A 990 -16.91 4.55 -39.41
CA LEU A 990 -15.86 4.63 -40.44
C LEU A 990 -15.87 5.93 -41.25
N ALA A 991 -16.97 6.69 -41.25
CA ALA A 991 -17.23 7.67 -42.29
C ALA A 991 -16.20 8.80 -42.40
N LYS A 992 -15.62 9.20 -41.26
CA LYS A 992 -14.62 10.27 -41.15
C LYS A 992 -13.24 9.92 -41.75
N TYR A 993 -12.91 8.64 -41.89
CA TYR A 993 -11.63 8.18 -42.48
C TYR A 993 -11.74 7.95 -44.00
N LEU A 994 -12.93 8.14 -44.57
CA LEU A 994 -13.25 7.87 -45.98
C LEU A 994 -13.31 9.16 -46.81
N ASP A 995 -12.79 10.26 -46.28
CA ASP A 995 -12.72 11.59 -46.93
C ASP A 995 -11.31 11.91 -47.47
N SER A 996 -10.28 11.15 -47.07
CA SER A 996 -8.91 11.25 -47.61
C SER A 996 -8.37 9.86 -48.03
N SER A 997 -7.51 9.81 -49.05
CA SER A 997 -6.95 8.55 -49.57
C SER A 997 -6.06 7.85 -48.55
N GLU A 998 -5.26 8.62 -47.81
CA GLU A 998 -4.28 8.14 -46.83
C GLU A 998 -4.96 7.51 -45.59
N GLU A 999 -6.01 8.14 -45.06
CA GLU A 999 -6.82 7.56 -43.98
C GLU A 999 -7.63 6.35 -44.47
N THR A 1000 -8.07 6.36 -45.73
CA THR A 1000 -8.81 5.24 -46.35
C THR A 1000 -7.92 3.99 -46.46
N GLU A 1001 -6.66 4.15 -46.90
CA GLU A 1001 -5.67 3.08 -46.98
C GLU A 1001 -5.29 2.58 -45.58
N SER A 1002 -5.03 3.50 -44.64
CA SER A 1002 -4.75 3.19 -43.24
C SER A 1002 -5.90 2.42 -42.57
N LEU A 1003 -7.15 2.78 -42.87
CA LEU A 1003 -8.34 2.06 -42.39
C LEU A 1003 -8.45 0.67 -43.01
N ALA A 1004 -8.26 0.54 -44.33
CA ALA A 1004 -8.29 -0.77 -45.01
C ALA A 1004 -7.23 -1.73 -44.43
N TYR A 1005 -6.07 -1.18 -44.04
CA TYR A 1005 -4.99 -1.89 -43.37
C TYR A 1005 -5.35 -2.26 -41.92
N ALA A 1006 -5.92 -1.34 -41.13
CA ALA A 1006 -6.41 -1.63 -39.78
C ALA A 1006 -7.49 -2.75 -39.76
N LEU A 1007 -8.42 -2.73 -40.71
CA LEU A 1007 -9.43 -3.78 -40.88
C LEU A 1007 -8.79 -5.12 -41.30
N LYS A 1008 -7.71 -5.12 -42.11
CA LYS A 1008 -6.93 -6.33 -42.42
C LYS A 1008 -6.29 -6.93 -41.17
N ILE A 1009 -5.71 -6.10 -40.30
CA ILE A 1009 -5.11 -6.53 -39.02
C ILE A 1009 -6.17 -7.21 -38.13
N ILE A 1010 -7.36 -6.62 -38.00
CA ILE A 1010 -8.49 -7.24 -37.27
C ILE A 1010 -8.81 -8.63 -37.81
N LEU A 1011 -9.03 -8.78 -39.12
CA LEU A 1011 -9.43 -10.06 -39.70
C LEU A 1011 -8.38 -11.15 -39.46
N ASN A 1012 -7.10 -10.80 -39.60
CA ASN A 1012 -5.97 -11.70 -39.41
C ASN A 1012 -5.78 -12.12 -37.94
N ILE A 1013 -5.85 -11.18 -36.99
CA ILE A 1013 -5.65 -11.50 -35.57
C ILE A 1013 -6.79 -12.36 -35.01
N VAL A 1014 -8.03 -12.12 -35.45
CA VAL A 1014 -9.18 -12.96 -35.07
C VAL A 1014 -8.96 -14.42 -35.47
N TYR A 1015 -8.56 -14.66 -36.73
CA TYR A 1015 -8.25 -16.02 -37.20
C TYR A 1015 -7.20 -16.69 -36.30
N GLY A 1016 -6.04 -16.04 -36.09
CA GLY A 1016 -4.97 -16.58 -35.25
C GLY A 1016 -5.41 -16.85 -33.80
N LEU A 1017 -6.35 -16.06 -33.26
CA LEU A 1017 -6.88 -16.24 -31.90
C LEU A 1017 -7.92 -17.38 -31.80
N THR A 1018 -8.67 -17.69 -32.87
CA THR A 1018 -9.61 -18.84 -32.87
C THR A 1018 -8.91 -20.20 -32.71
N SER A 1019 -7.65 -20.31 -33.15
CA SER A 1019 -6.82 -21.53 -33.14
C SER A 1019 -5.70 -21.51 -32.09
N ALA A 1020 -5.51 -20.39 -31.38
CA ALA A 1020 -4.44 -20.21 -30.41
C ALA A 1020 -4.48 -21.24 -29.27
N LYS A 1021 -3.31 -21.78 -28.88
CA LYS A 1021 -3.20 -22.81 -27.83
C LYS A 1021 -3.47 -22.31 -26.41
N PHE A 1022 -3.42 -21.00 -26.17
CA PHE A 1022 -3.78 -20.36 -24.90
C PHE A 1022 -5.27 -19.97 -24.84
N GLN A 1023 -5.75 -19.54 -23.66
CA GLN A 1023 -7.13 -19.08 -23.46
C GLN A 1023 -7.29 -17.63 -23.92
N ASN A 1024 -8.34 -17.33 -24.69
CA ASN A 1024 -8.65 -15.98 -25.18
C ASN A 1024 -10.14 -15.83 -25.53
N LYS A 1025 -10.61 -14.60 -25.79
CA LYS A 1025 -12.02 -14.29 -26.07
C LYS A 1025 -12.58 -14.87 -27.38
N PHE A 1026 -11.74 -15.22 -28.35
CA PHE A 1026 -12.15 -15.73 -29.68
C PHE A 1026 -12.12 -17.26 -29.79
N ARG A 1027 -11.54 -17.96 -28.81
CA ARG A 1027 -11.40 -19.41 -28.85
C ARG A 1027 -12.61 -20.11 -28.24
N ASP A 1028 -13.32 -20.88 -29.04
CA ASP A 1028 -14.25 -21.90 -28.54
C ASP A 1028 -13.45 -23.09 -27.95
N PRO A 1029 -13.68 -23.51 -26.69
CA PRO A 1029 -13.03 -24.70 -26.12
C PRO A 1029 -13.32 -26.02 -26.87
N ARG A 1030 -14.43 -26.09 -27.63
CA ARG A 1030 -14.79 -27.22 -28.50
C ARG A 1030 -13.97 -27.24 -29.80
N ASN A 1031 -13.38 -26.12 -30.18
CA ASN A 1031 -12.52 -25.99 -31.36
C ASN A 1031 -11.12 -26.58 -31.09
N VAL A 1032 -11.05 -27.92 -30.99
CA VAL A 1032 -9.81 -28.67 -30.73
C VAL A 1032 -9.00 -28.94 -32.00
N ASP A 1033 -9.63 -28.94 -33.18
CA ASP A 1033 -9.02 -29.23 -34.48
C ASP A 1033 -8.98 -27.99 -35.41
N ASN A 1034 -9.10 -26.77 -34.90
CA ASN A 1034 -9.09 -25.55 -35.74
C ASN A 1034 -10.10 -25.59 -36.93
N ILE A 1035 -11.40 -25.75 -36.62
CA ILE A 1035 -12.49 -25.91 -37.61
C ILE A 1035 -12.55 -24.80 -38.68
N VAL A 1036 -12.01 -23.61 -38.38
CA VAL A 1036 -11.88 -22.49 -39.33
C VAL A 1036 -10.90 -22.80 -40.44
N ALA A 1037 -9.72 -23.35 -40.12
CA ALA A 1037 -8.78 -23.80 -41.14
C ALA A 1037 -9.24 -25.11 -41.78
N LYS A 1038 -9.77 -26.06 -40.99
CA LYS A 1038 -10.23 -27.36 -41.52
C LYS A 1038 -11.39 -27.21 -42.51
N ARG A 1039 -12.36 -26.32 -42.29
CA ARG A 1039 -13.43 -26.09 -43.29
C ARG A 1039 -12.85 -25.68 -44.65
N GLY A 1040 -11.84 -24.82 -44.64
CA GLY A 1040 -11.07 -24.46 -45.84
C GLY A 1040 -10.36 -25.67 -46.44
N ALA A 1041 -9.60 -26.40 -45.61
CA ALA A 1041 -8.86 -27.59 -46.03
C ALA A 1041 -9.72 -28.71 -46.63
N LEU A 1042 -10.84 -29.05 -45.99
CA LEU A 1042 -11.81 -30.06 -46.45
C LEU A 1042 -12.46 -29.63 -47.76
N PHE A 1043 -12.84 -28.36 -47.87
CA PHE A 1043 -13.31 -27.78 -49.13
C PHE A 1043 -12.24 -27.87 -50.23
N MET A 1044 -10.97 -27.60 -49.93
CA MET A 1044 -9.90 -27.68 -50.93
C MET A 1044 -9.60 -29.13 -51.35
N ILE A 1045 -9.78 -30.12 -50.47
CA ILE A 1045 -9.76 -31.55 -50.83
C ILE A 1045 -10.90 -31.88 -51.80
N ASP A 1046 -12.13 -31.46 -51.51
CA ASP A 1046 -13.28 -31.67 -52.40
C ASP A 1046 -13.12 -30.93 -53.73
N LEU A 1047 -12.60 -29.71 -53.72
CA LEU A 1047 -12.26 -28.96 -54.93
C LEU A 1047 -11.18 -29.69 -55.74
N LYS A 1048 -10.14 -30.21 -55.10
CA LYS A 1048 -9.08 -30.99 -55.77
C LYS A 1048 -9.67 -32.17 -56.53
N HIS A 1049 -10.48 -32.98 -55.85
CA HIS A 1049 -11.15 -34.12 -56.48
C HIS A 1049 -12.15 -33.69 -57.56
N ALA A 1050 -12.92 -32.62 -57.34
CA ALA A 1050 -13.86 -32.12 -58.34
C ALA A 1050 -13.17 -31.61 -59.61
N VAL A 1051 -11.96 -31.02 -59.49
CA VAL A 1051 -11.11 -30.64 -60.63
C VAL A 1051 -10.52 -31.88 -61.32
N GLN A 1052 -10.09 -32.90 -60.56
CA GLN A 1052 -9.64 -34.19 -61.08
C GLN A 1052 -10.74 -34.95 -61.84
N ASP A 1053 -11.98 -34.96 -61.33
CA ASP A 1053 -13.16 -35.55 -61.98
C ASP A 1053 -13.55 -34.80 -63.27
N LYS A 1054 -13.11 -33.55 -63.44
CA LYS A 1054 -13.22 -32.78 -64.70
C LYS A 1054 -12.09 -33.05 -65.69
N GLY A 1055 -11.13 -33.92 -65.35
CA GLY A 1055 -9.97 -34.27 -66.19
C GLY A 1055 -8.79 -33.30 -66.08
N PHE A 1056 -8.82 -32.35 -65.15
CA PHE A 1056 -7.72 -31.42 -64.89
C PHE A 1056 -6.89 -31.89 -63.69
N ARG A 1057 -5.57 -31.70 -63.73
CA ARG A 1057 -4.66 -32.12 -62.65
C ARG A 1057 -4.15 -30.90 -61.88
N PRO A 1058 -4.72 -30.56 -60.71
CA PRO A 1058 -4.16 -29.50 -59.88
C PRO A 1058 -2.80 -29.96 -59.35
N ILE A 1059 -1.78 -29.10 -59.47
CA ILE A 1059 -0.38 -29.45 -59.16
C ILE A 1059 0.08 -28.94 -57.79
N HIS A 1060 -0.56 -27.88 -57.30
CA HIS A 1060 -0.23 -27.25 -56.02
C HIS A 1060 -1.50 -26.66 -55.43
N ILE A 1061 -1.82 -27.07 -54.21
CA ILE A 1061 -2.76 -26.38 -53.34
C ILE A 1061 -1.98 -25.96 -52.10
N LYS A 1062 -2.13 -24.70 -51.71
CA LYS A 1062 -1.50 -24.16 -50.50
C LYS A 1062 -2.53 -23.29 -49.80
N THR A 1063 -3.16 -23.87 -48.78
CA THR A 1063 -4.18 -23.27 -47.90
C THR A 1063 -5.42 -22.78 -48.64
N ASP A 1064 -5.34 -21.62 -49.27
CA ASP A 1064 -6.39 -20.85 -49.94
C ASP A 1064 -6.21 -20.76 -51.47
N SER A 1065 -5.03 -21.10 -51.98
CA SER A 1065 -4.72 -21.10 -53.41
C SER A 1065 -4.76 -22.49 -54.05
N ILE A 1066 -5.25 -22.58 -55.29
CA ILE A 1066 -5.13 -23.75 -56.18
C ILE A 1066 -4.45 -23.36 -57.50
N LYS A 1067 -3.49 -24.18 -57.94
CA LYS A 1067 -2.72 -23.99 -59.16
C LYS A 1067 -3.00 -25.12 -60.14
N ILE A 1068 -3.47 -24.76 -61.34
CA ILE A 1068 -3.94 -25.70 -62.37
C ILE A 1068 -3.17 -25.41 -63.68
N PRO A 1069 -2.33 -26.34 -64.18
CA PRO A 1069 -1.63 -26.22 -65.45
C PRO A 1069 -2.61 -26.34 -66.62
N ASN A 1070 -2.35 -25.59 -67.69
CA ASN A 1070 -3.16 -25.55 -68.91
C ASN A 1070 -4.66 -25.34 -68.64
N ALA A 1071 -4.99 -24.50 -67.66
CA ALA A 1071 -6.37 -24.23 -67.28
C ALA A 1071 -7.15 -23.51 -68.39
N THR A 1072 -8.28 -24.08 -68.81
CA THR A 1072 -9.21 -23.42 -69.73
C THR A 1072 -10.12 -22.43 -68.99
N PRO A 1073 -10.76 -21.47 -69.70
CA PRO A 1073 -11.79 -20.63 -69.11
C PRO A 1073 -12.91 -21.44 -68.42
N ASP A 1074 -13.30 -22.59 -68.97
CA ASP A 1074 -14.34 -23.46 -68.41
C ASP A 1074 -13.98 -24.03 -67.02
N ILE A 1075 -12.71 -24.41 -66.79
CA ILE A 1075 -12.29 -24.94 -65.47
C ILE A 1075 -12.13 -23.79 -64.46
N ILE A 1076 -11.69 -22.61 -64.90
CA ILE A 1076 -11.63 -21.40 -64.05
C ILE A 1076 -13.05 -21.01 -63.60
N ASP A 1077 -14.00 -20.93 -64.54
CA ASP A 1077 -15.42 -20.70 -64.28
C ASP A 1077 -16.02 -21.77 -63.36
N PHE A 1078 -15.61 -23.04 -63.53
CA PHE A 1078 -16.04 -24.14 -62.66
C PHE A 1078 -15.52 -23.97 -61.23
N VAL A 1079 -14.24 -23.67 -61.03
CA VAL A 1079 -13.66 -23.42 -59.70
C VAL A 1079 -14.35 -22.25 -59.00
N MET A 1080 -14.57 -21.14 -59.72
CA MET A 1080 -15.31 -19.99 -59.18
C MET A 1080 -16.75 -20.34 -58.78
N LYS A 1081 -17.48 -21.09 -59.61
CA LYS A 1081 -18.85 -21.55 -59.31
C LYS A 1081 -18.89 -22.57 -58.17
N PHE A 1082 -17.90 -23.47 -58.09
CA PHE A 1082 -17.77 -24.48 -57.04
C PHE A 1082 -17.46 -23.83 -55.69
N GLY A 1083 -16.47 -22.94 -55.63
CA GLY A 1083 -16.18 -22.14 -54.42
C GLY A 1083 -17.42 -21.41 -53.91
N LYS A 1084 -18.19 -20.79 -54.81
CA LYS A 1084 -19.42 -20.06 -54.46
C LYS A 1084 -20.50 -20.94 -53.83
N GLN A 1085 -20.55 -22.25 -54.14
CA GLN A 1085 -21.47 -23.20 -53.46
C GLN A 1085 -21.12 -23.40 -51.98
N TYR A 1086 -19.83 -23.30 -51.63
CA TYR A 1086 -19.33 -23.36 -50.26
C TYR A 1086 -19.16 -21.97 -49.61
N GLY A 1087 -19.61 -20.91 -50.30
CA GLY A 1087 -19.53 -19.52 -49.86
C GLY A 1087 -18.20 -18.81 -50.14
N TYR A 1088 -17.22 -19.48 -50.76
CA TYR A 1088 -15.91 -18.91 -51.08
C TYR A 1088 -15.90 -18.19 -52.44
N THR A 1089 -15.38 -16.97 -52.46
CA THR A 1089 -15.13 -16.22 -53.70
C THR A 1089 -13.68 -16.44 -54.14
N PHE A 1090 -13.49 -16.97 -55.34
CA PHE A 1090 -12.18 -17.05 -55.99
C PHE A 1090 -11.90 -15.82 -56.85
N GLU A 1091 -10.67 -15.30 -56.77
CA GLU A 1091 -10.08 -14.34 -57.69
C GLU A 1091 -9.08 -15.12 -58.60
N HIS A 1092 -8.99 -14.77 -59.89
CA HIS A 1092 -7.92 -15.28 -60.77
C HIS A 1092 -6.72 -14.34 -60.62
N GLU A 1093 -5.77 -14.70 -59.75
CA GLU A 1093 -4.70 -13.80 -59.30
C GLU A 1093 -3.55 -13.69 -60.32
N ALA A 1094 -3.27 -14.77 -61.05
CA ALA A 1094 -2.22 -14.82 -62.06
C ALA A 1094 -2.41 -16.01 -63.00
N THR A 1095 -1.81 -15.92 -64.19
CA THR A 1095 -1.35 -17.10 -64.92
C THR A 1095 0.18 -17.05 -64.98
N TYR A 1096 0.83 -18.14 -64.62
CA TYR A 1096 2.27 -18.32 -64.80
C TYR A 1096 2.51 -19.06 -66.12
N ASP A 1097 3.36 -18.53 -67.00
CA ASP A 1097 3.68 -19.24 -68.24
C ASP A 1097 4.68 -20.38 -67.97
N HIS A 1098 5.67 -20.14 -67.10
CA HIS A 1098 6.56 -21.15 -66.52
C HIS A 1098 6.40 -21.25 -65.00
N PHE A 1099 6.31 -22.47 -64.47
CA PHE A 1099 6.19 -22.74 -63.03
C PHE A 1099 6.97 -23.99 -62.62
N CYS A 1100 8.02 -23.84 -61.81
CA CYS A 1100 8.82 -24.93 -61.24
C CYS A 1100 8.53 -25.07 -59.74
N LEU A 1101 7.93 -26.19 -59.34
CA LEU A 1101 7.64 -26.54 -57.95
C LEU A 1101 8.71 -27.50 -57.42
N VAL A 1102 9.58 -27.00 -56.53
CA VAL A 1102 10.74 -27.74 -56.00
C VAL A 1102 10.35 -28.61 -54.81
N ASN A 1103 9.43 -28.14 -53.96
CA ASN A 1103 8.81 -28.89 -52.86
C ASN A 1103 7.40 -28.31 -52.55
N ASP A 1104 6.82 -28.67 -51.41
CA ASP A 1104 5.49 -28.25 -50.97
C ASP A 1104 5.33 -26.73 -50.73
N ALA A 1105 6.42 -26.01 -50.49
CA ALA A 1105 6.41 -24.59 -50.17
C ALA A 1105 7.22 -23.70 -51.13
N VAL A 1106 8.18 -24.26 -51.86
CA VAL A 1106 9.21 -23.57 -52.67
C VAL A 1106 8.90 -23.74 -54.16
N TYR A 1107 8.65 -22.62 -54.84
CA TYR A 1107 8.51 -22.56 -56.29
C TYR A 1107 9.20 -21.33 -56.88
N VAL A 1108 9.57 -21.43 -58.17
CA VAL A 1108 9.96 -20.30 -59.02
C VAL A 1108 9.01 -20.25 -60.21
N ALA A 1109 8.55 -19.07 -60.59
CA ALA A 1109 7.59 -18.90 -61.67
C ALA A 1109 7.78 -17.57 -62.41
N ARG A 1110 7.37 -17.51 -63.68
CA ARG A 1110 7.30 -16.28 -64.47
C ARG A 1110 5.83 -15.89 -64.66
N ARG A 1111 5.48 -14.67 -64.24
CA ARG A 1111 4.10 -14.17 -64.14
C ARG A 1111 3.72 -13.43 -65.41
N LYS A 1112 2.59 -13.81 -66.00
CA LYS A 1112 1.99 -13.14 -67.15
C LYS A 1112 0.69 -12.48 -66.70
N THR A 1113 0.72 -11.17 -66.41
CA THR A 1113 -0.48 -10.45 -65.96
C THR A 1113 -1.30 -9.92 -67.15
N PHE A 1114 -2.61 -9.75 -66.97
CA PHE A 1114 -3.48 -9.22 -68.02
C PHE A 1114 -3.38 -7.70 -68.20
N ASP A 1115 -2.94 -6.97 -67.17
CA ASP A 1115 -2.94 -5.50 -67.14
C ASP A 1115 -1.53 -4.87 -67.25
N HIS A 1116 -0.46 -5.63 -66.94
CA HIS A 1116 0.93 -5.22 -67.08
C HIS A 1116 1.72 -6.28 -67.87
N PRO A 1117 2.13 -6.00 -69.12
CA PRO A 1117 2.76 -6.97 -70.02
C PRO A 1117 4.27 -7.15 -69.79
N GLU A 1118 4.79 -6.77 -68.61
CA GLU A 1118 6.19 -7.02 -68.25
C GLU A 1118 6.28 -8.41 -67.57
N ASP A 1119 7.10 -9.30 -68.12
CA ASP A 1119 7.23 -10.68 -67.63
C ASP A 1119 7.99 -10.71 -66.28
N GLU A 1120 7.25 -10.66 -65.19
CA GLU A 1120 7.79 -10.60 -63.83
C GLU A 1120 8.11 -12.01 -63.29
N TRP A 1121 9.38 -12.30 -63.05
CA TRP A 1121 9.77 -13.50 -62.29
C TRP A 1121 9.39 -13.37 -60.81
N THR A 1122 9.06 -14.50 -60.17
CA THR A 1122 8.80 -14.58 -58.74
C THR A 1122 9.34 -15.88 -58.16
N ALA A 1123 9.87 -15.84 -56.94
CA ALA A 1123 10.46 -16.98 -56.25
C ALA A 1123 10.00 -17.04 -54.79
N THR A 1124 9.76 -18.26 -54.31
CA THR A 1124 9.45 -18.55 -52.90
C THR A 1124 10.44 -19.57 -52.35
N GLY A 1125 10.90 -19.35 -51.12
CA GLY A 1125 11.95 -20.15 -50.48
C GLY A 1125 13.29 -19.42 -50.42
N ALA A 1126 13.98 -19.54 -49.28
CA ALA A 1126 15.15 -18.71 -48.95
C ALA A 1126 16.33 -18.83 -49.94
N GLN A 1127 16.46 -19.96 -50.64
CA GLN A 1127 17.46 -20.17 -51.68
C GLN A 1127 17.17 -19.30 -52.91
N PHE A 1128 16.05 -19.53 -53.60
CA PHE A 1128 15.71 -18.81 -54.83
C PHE A 1128 15.32 -17.34 -54.60
N ALA A 1129 14.89 -16.97 -53.38
CA ALA A 1129 14.60 -15.59 -53.00
C ALA A 1129 15.82 -14.84 -52.41
N GLN A 1130 17.00 -15.46 -52.31
CA GLN A 1130 18.23 -14.74 -51.96
C GLN A 1130 18.50 -13.69 -53.05
N PRO A 1131 18.70 -12.39 -52.73
CA PRO A 1131 18.64 -11.32 -53.74
C PRO A 1131 19.66 -11.45 -54.87
N TYR A 1132 20.89 -11.87 -54.58
CA TYR A 1132 21.92 -12.11 -55.60
C TYR A 1132 21.53 -13.27 -56.53
N ILE A 1133 21.07 -14.39 -55.97
CA ILE A 1133 20.64 -15.56 -56.76
C ILE A 1133 19.44 -15.19 -57.63
N PHE A 1134 18.44 -14.52 -57.06
CA PHE A 1134 17.22 -14.13 -57.75
C PHE A 1134 17.50 -13.19 -58.93
N LYS A 1135 18.31 -12.14 -58.71
CA LYS A 1135 18.69 -11.19 -59.77
C LYS A 1135 19.61 -11.82 -60.81
N THR A 1136 20.56 -12.67 -60.41
CA THR A 1136 21.47 -13.35 -61.35
C THR A 1136 20.73 -14.33 -62.25
N LEU A 1137 19.82 -15.14 -61.68
CA LEU A 1137 19.14 -16.20 -62.41
C LEU A 1137 17.88 -15.75 -63.14
N PHE A 1138 17.06 -14.87 -62.53
CA PHE A 1138 15.70 -14.60 -62.99
C PHE A 1138 15.48 -13.15 -63.41
N SER A 1139 15.49 -12.17 -62.49
CA SER A 1139 15.07 -10.78 -62.84
C SER A 1139 16.10 -9.96 -63.62
N LYS A 1140 17.37 -10.37 -63.65
CA LYS A 1140 18.49 -9.72 -64.35
C LYS A 1140 18.76 -8.26 -63.95
N GLU A 1141 18.21 -7.81 -62.81
CA GLU A 1141 18.51 -6.50 -62.23
C GLU A 1141 19.99 -6.35 -61.84
N ALA A 1142 20.43 -5.11 -61.72
CA ALA A 1142 21.77 -4.81 -61.23
C ALA A 1142 21.93 -5.23 -59.74
N ILE A 1143 23.01 -5.95 -59.45
CA ILE A 1143 23.42 -6.30 -58.09
C ILE A 1143 23.89 -5.04 -57.35
N VAL A 1144 23.28 -4.77 -56.19
CA VAL A 1144 23.67 -3.70 -55.25
C VAL A 1144 24.29 -4.30 -53.98
N PHE A 1145 24.95 -3.47 -53.17
CA PHE A 1145 25.67 -3.92 -51.97
C PHE A 1145 24.79 -4.74 -50.99
N SER A 1146 23.52 -4.36 -50.81
CA SER A 1146 22.58 -5.10 -49.95
C SER A 1146 22.30 -6.53 -50.43
N ASP A 1147 22.45 -6.81 -51.73
CA ASP A 1147 22.29 -8.17 -52.27
C ASP A 1147 23.48 -9.08 -51.92
N LEU A 1148 24.62 -8.48 -51.54
CA LEU A 1148 25.87 -9.11 -51.10
C LEU A 1148 25.99 -9.15 -49.57
N CYS A 1149 24.87 -8.99 -48.85
CA CYS A 1149 24.80 -9.02 -47.39
C CYS A 1149 23.99 -10.23 -46.92
N GLU A 1150 24.59 -11.08 -46.09
CA GLU A 1150 23.99 -12.30 -45.56
C GLU A 1150 23.64 -12.14 -44.08
N THR A 1151 22.35 -12.19 -43.75
CA THR A 1151 21.89 -12.24 -42.36
C THR A 1151 22.21 -13.61 -41.77
N ARG A 1152 23.01 -13.64 -40.69
CA ARG A 1152 23.30 -14.85 -39.91
C ARG A 1152 22.74 -14.70 -38.52
N ALA A 1153 22.09 -15.75 -38.01
CA ALA A 1153 21.51 -15.76 -36.66
C ALA A 1153 21.65 -17.14 -36.02
N VAL A 1154 21.83 -17.16 -34.70
CA VAL A 1154 21.99 -18.38 -33.89
C VAL A 1154 21.21 -18.25 -32.57
N SER A 1155 20.99 -19.38 -31.90
CA SER A 1155 20.30 -19.42 -30.60
C SER A 1155 21.19 -19.02 -29.41
N THR A 1156 22.51 -19.06 -29.58
CA THR A 1156 23.53 -18.83 -28.54
C THR A 1156 24.20 -17.46 -28.73
N ALA A 1157 25.38 -17.43 -29.34
CA ALA A 1157 26.14 -16.22 -29.67
C ALA A 1157 27.06 -16.46 -30.89
N LEU A 1158 27.20 -15.44 -31.73
CA LEU A 1158 28.13 -15.34 -32.86
C LEU A 1158 29.43 -14.67 -32.42
N TYR A 1159 30.52 -15.17 -32.98
CA TYR A 1159 31.86 -14.61 -32.85
C TYR A 1159 32.55 -14.59 -34.21
N LEU A 1160 33.31 -13.54 -34.51
CA LEU A 1160 34.30 -13.55 -35.57
C LEU A 1160 35.66 -13.90 -34.97
N ASP A 1161 36.27 -15.00 -35.43
CA ASP A 1161 37.64 -15.37 -35.08
C ASP A 1161 38.62 -14.77 -36.09
N MET A 1162 39.35 -13.73 -35.68
CA MET A 1162 40.27 -12.95 -36.53
C MET A 1162 41.65 -13.61 -36.73
N ASN A 1163 41.66 -14.94 -36.75
CA ASN A 1163 42.82 -15.83 -36.79
C ASN A 1163 43.69 -15.80 -38.07
N GLU A 1164 43.44 -14.89 -39.04
CA GLU A 1164 44.07 -14.96 -40.36
C GLU A 1164 45.61 -14.86 -40.34
N ASN A 1165 46.15 -14.15 -39.35
CA ASN A 1165 47.59 -13.95 -39.16
C ASN A 1165 48.13 -14.62 -37.87
N LEU A 1166 47.37 -15.55 -37.28
CA LEU A 1166 47.70 -16.21 -36.01
C LEU A 1166 48.16 -17.66 -36.23
N GLY A 1167 48.78 -18.27 -35.22
CA GLY A 1167 49.15 -19.69 -35.22
C GLY A 1167 47.91 -20.62 -35.25
N PRO A 1168 48.07 -21.91 -35.64
CA PRO A 1168 46.93 -22.83 -35.81
C PRO A 1168 46.09 -23.14 -34.55
N GLU A 1169 46.58 -22.81 -33.35
CA GLU A 1169 45.86 -22.92 -32.08
C GLU A 1169 45.66 -21.55 -31.38
N GLU A 1170 45.99 -20.45 -32.06
CA GLU A 1170 45.79 -19.09 -31.59
C GLU A 1170 44.51 -18.50 -32.20
N HIS A 1171 43.70 -17.85 -31.37
CA HIS A 1171 42.39 -17.34 -31.74
C HIS A 1171 42.22 -15.90 -31.24
N ASP A 1172 41.45 -15.10 -31.99
CA ASP A 1172 41.07 -13.73 -31.61
C ASP A 1172 39.56 -13.58 -31.80
N TYR A 1173 38.81 -13.99 -30.77
CA TYR A 1173 37.34 -14.06 -30.80
C TYR A 1173 36.69 -12.71 -30.48
N HIS A 1174 36.16 -12.06 -31.51
CA HIS A 1174 35.38 -10.82 -31.38
C HIS A 1174 33.89 -11.19 -31.26
N PHE A 1175 33.25 -10.80 -30.16
CA PHE A 1175 31.83 -11.08 -29.92
C PHE A 1175 30.95 -10.19 -30.79
N ILE A 1176 29.95 -10.78 -31.46
CA ILE A 1176 29.02 -10.06 -32.33
C ILE A 1176 27.60 -9.99 -31.76
N GLY A 1177 27.10 -11.05 -31.11
CA GLY A 1177 25.73 -11.11 -30.61
C GLY A 1177 24.93 -12.31 -31.12
N LYS A 1178 23.60 -12.23 -31.15
CA LYS A 1178 22.75 -13.37 -31.58
C LYS A 1178 22.44 -13.39 -33.08
N ALA A 1179 22.49 -12.25 -33.72
CA ALA A 1179 22.36 -12.11 -35.16
C ALA A 1179 23.31 -11.01 -35.65
N GLY A 1180 23.64 -11.02 -36.93
CA GLY A 1180 24.42 -9.96 -37.57
C GLY A 1180 24.22 -10.01 -39.09
N LEU A 1181 24.60 -8.93 -39.76
CA LEU A 1181 24.63 -8.83 -41.21
C LEU A 1181 26.08 -8.89 -41.68
N PHE A 1182 26.43 -9.84 -42.53
CA PHE A 1182 27.83 -10.09 -42.89
C PHE A 1182 28.01 -10.19 -44.41
N CYS A 1183 29.17 -9.77 -44.90
CA CYS A 1183 29.62 -10.09 -46.26
C CYS A 1183 30.70 -11.18 -46.19
N PRO A 1184 30.74 -12.15 -47.14
CA PRO A 1184 31.88 -13.04 -47.29
C PRO A 1184 33.07 -12.23 -47.83
N ILE A 1185 34.25 -12.36 -47.24
CA ILE A 1185 35.46 -11.57 -47.55
C ILE A 1185 36.59 -12.48 -48.02
N LYS A 1186 37.34 -12.02 -49.02
CA LYS A 1186 38.53 -12.72 -49.55
C LYS A 1186 39.61 -12.90 -48.48
N ALA A 1187 40.33 -14.01 -48.55
CA ALA A 1187 41.49 -14.23 -47.70
C ALA A 1187 42.55 -13.13 -47.90
N GLY A 1188 43.09 -12.63 -46.79
CA GLY A 1188 44.04 -11.52 -46.73
C GLY A 1188 43.41 -10.13 -46.63
N CYS A 1189 42.09 -9.99 -46.83
CA CYS A 1189 41.39 -8.70 -46.73
C CYS A 1189 40.84 -8.41 -45.32
N GLY A 1190 41.18 -9.24 -44.33
CA GLY A 1190 40.84 -9.02 -42.91
C GLY A 1190 39.42 -9.41 -42.54
N GLY A 1191 39.01 -10.62 -42.94
CA GLY A 1191 37.76 -11.25 -42.49
C GLY A 1191 38.01 -12.36 -41.45
N GLY A 1192 37.10 -12.50 -40.49
CA GLY A 1192 37.17 -13.55 -39.46
C GLY A 1192 36.48 -14.84 -39.89
N VAL A 1193 36.73 -15.94 -39.20
CA VAL A 1193 35.88 -17.14 -39.32
C VAL A 1193 34.62 -16.90 -38.48
N LEU A 1194 33.43 -16.96 -39.09
CA LEU A 1194 32.18 -16.76 -38.37
C LEU A 1194 31.77 -18.04 -37.64
N LEU A 1195 31.87 -17.99 -36.32
CA LEU A 1195 31.64 -19.09 -35.39
C LEU A 1195 30.40 -18.83 -34.54
N ARG A 1196 29.82 -19.91 -34.01
CA ARG A 1196 28.85 -19.91 -32.92
C ARG A 1196 29.46 -20.60 -31.71
N GLU A 1197 29.26 -20.02 -30.53
CA GLU A 1197 29.56 -20.67 -29.25
C GLU A 1197 28.42 -21.65 -28.90
N LYS A 1198 28.77 -22.80 -28.31
CA LYS A 1198 27.83 -23.63 -27.56
C LYS A 1198 28.58 -24.48 -26.53
N GLU A 1199 28.22 -24.35 -25.25
CA GLU A 1199 28.79 -25.12 -24.14
C GLU A 1199 30.34 -25.01 -24.07
N GLY A 1200 30.86 -23.80 -24.30
CA GLY A 1200 32.29 -23.48 -24.32
C GLY A 1200 33.02 -23.92 -25.60
N LYS A 1201 32.30 -24.37 -26.64
CA LYS A 1201 32.89 -24.84 -27.90
C LYS A 1201 32.46 -23.98 -29.09
N TYR A 1202 33.45 -23.44 -29.79
CA TYR A 1202 33.23 -22.69 -31.04
C TYR A 1202 33.12 -23.64 -32.24
N ASN A 1203 32.09 -23.44 -33.05
CA ASN A 1203 31.82 -24.20 -34.27
C ASN A 1203 31.43 -23.22 -35.38
N ALA A 1204 31.68 -23.54 -36.66
CA ALA A 1204 31.19 -22.69 -37.76
C ALA A 1204 29.67 -22.44 -37.65
N ALA A 1205 29.25 -21.20 -37.89
CA ALA A 1205 27.85 -20.87 -38.06
C ALA A 1205 27.26 -21.59 -39.29
N SER A 1206 25.95 -21.79 -39.32
CA SER A 1206 25.29 -22.47 -40.44
C SER A 1206 25.49 -21.67 -41.73
N GLY A 1207 26.04 -22.32 -42.77
CA GLY A 1207 26.36 -21.68 -44.05
C GLY A 1207 27.63 -20.82 -44.07
N SER A 1208 28.36 -20.65 -42.95
CA SER A 1208 29.59 -19.82 -42.93
C SER A 1208 30.87 -20.58 -43.25
N LYS A 1209 30.85 -21.91 -43.12
CA LYS A 1209 32.04 -22.78 -43.21
C LYS A 1209 32.71 -22.67 -44.59
N GLY A 1210 34.03 -22.44 -44.59
CA GLY A 1210 34.85 -22.36 -45.80
C GLY A 1210 35.18 -20.92 -46.22
N TYR A 1211 34.44 -19.93 -45.72
CA TYR A 1211 34.64 -18.51 -46.03
C TYR A 1211 35.00 -17.70 -44.79
N ARG A 1212 35.68 -16.58 -45.02
CA ARG A 1212 35.87 -15.51 -44.04
C ARG A 1212 34.75 -14.49 -44.17
N TRP A 1213 34.42 -13.82 -43.09
CA TRP A 1213 33.25 -12.93 -42.95
C TRP A 1213 33.64 -11.64 -42.24
N LEU A 1214 32.96 -10.56 -42.58
CA LEU A 1214 33.06 -9.27 -41.88
C LEU A 1214 31.67 -8.65 -41.82
N GLU A 1215 31.36 -7.89 -40.78
CA GLU A 1215 30.08 -7.21 -40.64
C GLU A 1215 29.87 -6.19 -41.76
N ALA A 1216 28.67 -6.16 -42.33
CA ALA A 1216 28.35 -5.35 -43.51
C ALA A 1216 28.51 -3.84 -43.27
N GLU A 1217 28.25 -3.38 -42.04
CA GLU A 1217 28.51 -2.01 -41.60
C GLU A 1217 30.01 -1.69 -41.69
N VAL A 1218 30.87 -2.54 -41.11
CA VAL A 1218 32.33 -2.40 -41.18
C VAL A 1218 32.86 -2.49 -42.62
N VAL A 1219 32.25 -3.31 -43.48
CA VAL A 1219 32.61 -3.38 -44.92
C VAL A 1219 32.31 -2.05 -45.62
N LYS A 1220 31.16 -1.44 -45.33
CA LYS A 1220 30.72 -0.17 -45.91
C LYS A 1220 31.54 1.02 -45.39
N ASP A 1221 31.74 1.10 -44.08
CA ASP A 1221 32.47 2.21 -43.43
C ASP A 1221 33.96 2.23 -43.79
N LEU A 1222 34.56 1.06 -44.03
CA LEU A 1222 35.95 0.93 -44.48
C LEU A 1222 36.11 0.90 -46.01
N GLY A 1223 35.02 0.98 -46.79
CA GLY A 1223 35.06 0.95 -48.26
C GLY A 1223 35.61 -0.35 -48.87
N LYS A 1224 35.29 -1.48 -48.23
CA LYS A 1224 35.77 -2.84 -48.56
C LYS A 1224 34.84 -3.64 -49.47
N GLU A 1225 33.88 -3.02 -50.16
CA GLU A 1225 32.92 -3.72 -51.01
C GLU A 1225 33.59 -4.50 -52.17
N LYS A 1226 34.80 -4.09 -52.57
CA LYS A 1226 35.63 -4.78 -53.56
C LYS A 1226 36.31 -6.05 -53.02
N ASP A 1227 36.42 -6.18 -51.71
CA ASP A 1227 37.05 -7.32 -51.03
C ASP A 1227 36.07 -8.48 -50.78
N ILE A 1228 34.78 -8.29 -51.12
CA ILE A 1228 33.75 -9.33 -51.04
C ILE A 1228 34.12 -10.52 -51.94
N ASP A 1229 34.03 -11.74 -51.39
CA ASP A 1229 34.27 -12.97 -52.13
C ASP A 1229 33.00 -13.43 -52.87
N ILE A 1230 32.93 -13.05 -54.15
CA ILE A 1230 31.83 -13.39 -55.05
C ILE A 1230 31.72 -14.91 -55.31
N ASN A 1231 32.75 -15.71 -55.01
CA ASN A 1231 32.67 -17.16 -55.23
C ASN A 1231 31.66 -17.85 -54.31
N TYR A 1232 31.44 -17.34 -53.09
CA TYR A 1232 30.35 -17.80 -52.20
C TYR A 1232 28.99 -17.74 -52.92
N TYR A 1233 28.69 -16.61 -53.55
CA TYR A 1233 27.43 -16.43 -54.27
C TYR A 1233 27.33 -17.26 -55.55
N ARG A 1234 28.45 -17.50 -56.24
CA ARG A 1234 28.50 -18.40 -57.41
C ARG A 1234 28.18 -19.84 -57.03
N GLU A 1235 28.73 -20.36 -55.93
CA GLU A 1235 28.42 -21.73 -55.47
C GLU A 1235 26.94 -21.90 -55.10
N LEU A 1236 26.31 -20.87 -54.51
CA LEU A 1236 24.86 -20.88 -54.25
C LEU A 1236 24.03 -20.79 -55.55
N VAL A 1237 24.48 -20.03 -56.54
CA VAL A 1237 23.85 -19.96 -57.87
C VAL A 1237 23.92 -21.33 -58.57
N ASP A 1238 25.07 -22.00 -58.53
CA ASP A 1238 25.25 -23.34 -59.08
C ASP A 1238 24.37 -24.39 -58.38
N GLU A 1239 24.19 -24.28 -57.04
CA GLU A 1239 23.26 -25.14 -56.29
C GLU A 1239 21.79 -24.89 -56.66
N ALA A 1240 21.38 -23.63 -56.81
CA ALA A 1240 20.04 -23.27 -57.26
C ALA A 1240 19.73 -23.75 -58.69
N ILE A 1241 20.67 -23.58 -59.64
CA ILE A 1241 20.56 -24.14 -61.00
C ILE A 1241 20.40 -25.67 -60.92
N LYS A 1242 21.25 -26.34 -60.12
CA LYS A 1242 21.23 -27.80 -59.96
C LYS A 1242 19.92 -28.32 -59.38
N ASP A 1243 19.29 -27.57 -58.48
CA ASP A 1243 18.02 -27.96 -57.87
C ASP A 1243 16.84 -27.87 -58.86
N ILE A 1244 16.80 -26.86 -59.73
CA ILE A 1244 15.85 -26.79 -60.86
C ILE A 1244 16.17 -27.87 -61.91
N SER A 1245 17.46 -28.11 -62.16
CA SER A 1245 17.97 -29.11 -63.13
C SER A 1245 17.60 -30.56 -62.79
N LYS A 1246 17.04 -30.83 -61.60
CA LYS A 1246 16.44 -32.12 -61.25
C LYS A 1246 15.14 -32.41 -62.00
N PHE A 1247 14.45 -31.36 -62.47
CA PHE A 1247 13.12 -31.44 -63.06
C PHE A 1247 13.11 -31.10 -64.55
N VAL A 1248 13.91 -30.12 -64.97
CA VAL A 1248 14.01 -29.67 -66.37
C VAL A 1248 15.37 -28.99 -66.62
N ASP A 1249 15.80 -28.88 -67.87
CA ASP A 1249 16.97 -28.06 -68.22
C ASP A 1249 16.76 -26.58 -67.82
N PHE A 1250 17.74 -25.99 -67.13
CA PHE A 1250 17.62 -24.65 -66.56
C PHE A 1250 17.53 -23.56 -67.64
N GLU A 1251 18.35 -23.64 -68.69
CA GLU A 1251 18.35 -22.65 -69.78
C GLU A 1251 17.00 -22.66 -70.51
N TRP A 1252 16.42 -23.85 -70.72
CA TRP A 1252 15.06 -23.97 -71.23
C TRP A 1252 14.02 -23.33 -70.30
N PHE A 1253 14.09 -23.60 -68.98
CA PHE A 1253 13.13 -23.04 -68.02
C PHE A 1253 13.17 -21.51 -67.93
N THR A 1254 14.33 -20.89 -68.11
CA THR A 1254 14.48 -19.43 -68.11
C THR A 1254 14.39 -18.78 -69.50
N SER A 1255 14.13 -19.54 -70.56
CA SER A 1255 14.03 -19.00 -71.92
C SER A 1255 12.71 -18.26 -72.17
N ASP A 1256 12.72 -17.31 -73.11
CA ASP A 1256 11.58 -16.42 -73.44
C ASP A 1256 10.41 -17.16 -74.12
#